data_AF-A0AAD9EPH9-F1
#
_entry.id   AF-A0AAD9EPH9-F1
#
_cell.length_a   1.000
_cell.length_b   1.000
_cell.length_c   1.000
_cell.angle_alpha   90.00
_cell.angle_beta   90.00
_cell.angle_gamma   90.00
#
_symmetry.space_group_name_H-M   'P 1'
#
loop_
_entity.id
_entity.type
_entity.pdbx_description
1 polymer ?
#
loop_
_entity_poly.entity_id
_entity_poly.type
_entity_poly.pdbx_seq_one_letter_code
_entity_poly.pdbx_strand_id
1 'polypeptide(L)'
;MNRIQVLTRHIHPQSYPKMAPEPVIHEIFEPVTGTWQYIVADPSTKAAVIIDSVLDFDPAKSAISTKTADDLLEVIREKGYKVGMILETHVHADHLTAAKYLQSRLREAQDGAAPEICIGWRIGEVQERFANKYGIAEEEYAHAFDRLFDQDEVFSIGGLKAKAIHLPGHTPDHMGYMVGANVFAGDSLFNHDVGSARCDFPGGNARDLFASVRKLLDLPEDTKVWTGHDYPPEGRGPVAATAVGKQKTDNKHLGNGVKEEEFIKWREGRDSGLGEPRLMHWALQINIRAGDMPKPTQSGDRLLHVPVKMQGVNCGPNGTNYTQQKTKKTYTQKTITMPYSITVKQIEGKPGKVYYPLQLNEAPKPSPGPKQVLVKLTAAALNHRDLFIRRHLYPGISFDHPLLADGYGFVVEVGEGASKDLLNKPVVITPSRGWASSPDGPEDARKFSVIGATKLYPDGTAQEYLALPEAEVELAPEHLTPAEGAALPLVGLTGWRALVTKSGNAEKGRNILVTGIGGGVALQVLQFGVALGCNVYVTSGDEAKIERAKKMGAAGGVNYKEDGWEKKLQGQLPKSRPYLDAVIDGAGGDIVGKAVRLLKPGGVISQYGMTVSPQMDWLMQAVLKNVELKGTTMGSRDEFRDMVAFVREKKIRPIVSRTVKGLTNLEGIDSLFKDMEAGKQFGKLVVEFNDSTAASPSKL
;
A
#
# COMPACT_ATOMS: atom_id res chain seq x y z
N MET A 1 56.40 72.47 -28.21
CA MET A 1 54.98 72.82 -28.08
C MET A 1 54.13 71.64 -28.53
N ASN A 2 53.47 70.94 -27.61
CA ASN A 2 52.03 70.64 -27.69
C ASN A 2 51.64 69.64 -26.60
N ARG A 3 50.67 70.09 -25.81
CA ARG A 3 50.05 69.40 -24.68
C ARG A 3 49.25 68.21 -25.20
N ILE A 4 49.44 67.06 -24.57
CA ILE A 4 48.57 65.89 -24.70
C ILE A 4 47.32 66.17 -23.85
N GLN A 5 46.17 66.31 -24.51
CA GLN A 5 44.84 66.40 -23.88
C GLN A 5 44.46 65.05 -23.28
N VAL A 6 44.22 65.03 -21.97
CA VAL A 6 43.57 63.94 -21.25
C VAL A 6 42.06 64.15 -21.36
N LEU A 7 41.36 63.22 -22.01
CA LEU A 7 39.91 63.19 -22.11
C LEU A 7 39.30 62.74 -20.77
N THR A 8 38.58 63.64 -20.12
CA THR A 8 37.70 63.41 -18.96
C THR A 8 36.45 62.62 -19.39
N ARG A 9 36.36 61.35 -18.99
CA ARG A 9 35.11 60.57 -19.09
C ARG A 9 34.11 61.07 -18.05
N HIS A 10 32.92 61.44 -18.53
CA HIS A 10 31.75 61.71 -17.71
C HIS A 10 31.32 60.43 -16.99
N ILE A 11 31.20 60.50 -15.66
CA ILE A 11 30.64 59.44 -14.83
C ILE A 11 29.12 59.56 -14.93
N HIS A 12 28.46 58.60 -15.59
CA HIS A 12 27.02 58.40 -15.43
C HIS A 12 26.72 57.91 -14.01
N PRO A 13 25.64 58.39 -13.36
CA PRO A 13 25.25 57.90 -12.05
C PRO A 13 24.90 56.40 -12.15
N GLN A 14 25.57 55.58 -11.33
CA GLN A 14 25.24 54.18 -11.16
C GLN A 14 23.77 54.07 -10.73
N SER A 15 22.95 53.44 -11.55
CA SER A 15 21.60 53.03 -11.17
C SER A 15 21.71 52.01 -10.05
N TYR A 16 21.29 52.38 -8.84
CA TYR A 16 21.04 51.42 -7.77
C TYR A 16 20.08 50.33 -8.28
N PRO A 17 20.28 49.04 -7.93
CA PRO A 17 19.31 48.01 -8.26
C PRO A 17 17.95 48.43 -7.67
N LYS A 18 16.91 48.51 -8.50
CA LYS A 18 15.55 48.73 -8.03
C LYS A 18 15.24 47.63 -7.01
N MET A 19 15.07 47.99 -5.74
CA MET A 19 14.57 47.07 -4.72
C MET A 19 13.28 46.44 -5.24
N ALA A 20 13.10 45.14 -4.98
CA ALA A 20 11.84 44.48 -5.31
C ALA A 20 10.68 45.26 -4.65
N PRO A 21 9.54 45.43 -5.34
CA PRO A 21 8.40 46.12 -4.74
C PRO A 21 7.93 45.35 -3.50
N GLU A 22 7.81 46.05 -2.37
CA GLU A 22 7.40 45.47 -1.08
C GLU A 22 5.87 45.51 -0.93
N PRO A 23 5.26 44.48 -0.31
CA PRO A 23 3.84 44.47 -0.02
C PRO A 23 3.45 45.40 1.13
N VAL A 24 2.18 45.79 1.17
CA VAL A 24 1.53 46.29 2.40
C VAL A 24 0.96 45.08 3.13
N ILE A 25 1.30 44.93 4.41
CA ILE A 25 0.87 43.81 5.25
C ILE A 25 0.00 44.35 6.37
N HIS A 26 -1.13 43.70 6.64
CA HIS A 26 -1.96 43.93 7.81
C HIS A 26 -2.06 42.64 8.61
N GLU A 27 -1.65 42.69 9.87
CA GLU A 27 -1.69 41.59 10.82
C GLU A 27 -2.87 41.75 11.80
N ILE A 28 -3.65 40.68 12.00
CA ILE A 28 -4.77 40.65 12.94
C ILE A 28 -4.59 39.45 13.87
N PHE A 29 -4.55 39.69 15.18
CA PHE A 29 -4.38 38.65 16.20
C PHE A 29 -5.72 38.16 16.73
N GLU A 30 -5.97 36.86 16.66
CA GLU A 30 -7.09 36.19 17.33
C GLU A 30 -6.63 35.65 18.70
N PRO A 31 -7.12 36.21 19.81
CA PRO A 31 -6.58 35.92 21.15
C PRO A 31 -7.03 34.58 21.75
N VAL A 32 -8.07 33.91 21.23
CA VAL A 32 -8.61 32.66 21.79
C VAL A 32 -7.77 31.44 21.40
N THR A 33 -7.26 31.39 20.16
CA THR A 33 -6.38 30.34 19.63
C THR A 33 -4.93 30.82 19.53
N GLY A 34 -4.69 32.13 19.65
CA GLY A 34 -3.37 32.74 19.54
C GLY A 34 -2.88 32.79 18.10
N THR A 35 -3.80 32.89 17.15
CA THR A 35 -3.53 32.83 15.70
C THR A 35 -3.34 34.22 15.11
N TRP A 36 -2.39 34.34 14.21
CA TRP A 36 -2.24 35.50 13.34
C TRP A 36 -2.86 35.25 11.98
N GLN A 37 -3.60 36.26 11.51
CA GLN A 37 -4.17 36.30 10.17
C GLN A 37 -3.58 37.47 9.42
N TYR A 38 -3.35 37.31 8.11
CA TYR A 38 -2.68 38.34 7.32
C TYR A 38 -3.45 38.75 6.08
N ILE A 39 -3.42 40.04 5.77
CA ILE A 39 -3.73 40.58 4.44
C ILE A 39 -2.45 41.08 3.82
N VAL A 40 -2.09 40.55 2.65
CA VAL A 40 -0.88 40.95 1.91
C VAL A 40 -1.31 41.57 0.60
N ALA A 41 -1.05 42.86 0.42
CA ALA A 41 -1.57 43.65 -0.68
C ALA A 41 -0.46 44.31 -1.51
N ASP A 42 -0.65 44.31 -2.82
CA ASP A 42 0.12 45.16 -3.73
C ASP A 42 -0.33 46.61 -3.57
N PRO A 43 0.55 47.53 -3.11
CA PRO A 43 0.20 48.93 -2.93
C PRO A 43 -0.23 49.61 -4.25
N SER A 44 0.26 49.12 -5.38
CA SER A 44 0.08 49.73 -6.71
C SER A 44 -1.27 49.36 -7.33
N THR A 45 -1.63 48.08 -7.28
CA THR A 45 -2.83 47.56 -7.96
C THR A 45 -4.02 47.33 -7.02
N LYS A 46 -3.79 47.39 -5.70
CA LYS A 46 -4.77 47.00 -4.66
C LYS A 46 -5.17 45.51 -4.71
N ALA A 47 -4.52 44.68 -5.52
CA ALA A 47 -4.68 43.24 -5.45
C ALA A 47 -4.13 42.72 -4.11
N ALA A 48 -4.81 41.78 -3.50
CA ALA A 48 -4.44 41.24 -2.19
C ALA A 48 -4.67 39.73 -2.08
N VAL A 49 -4.06 39.14 -1.05
CA VAL A 49 -4.35 37.79 -0.57
C VAL A 49 -4.60 37.81 0.93
N ILE A 50 -5.35 36.84 1.42
CA ILE A 50 -5.52 36.54 2.85
C ILE A 50 -4.69 35.31 3.17
N ILE A 51 -4.06 35.23 4.35
CA ILE A 51 -3.29 34.05 4.79
C ILE A 51 -3.76 33.60 6.18
N ASP A 52 -4.02 32.29 6.32
CA ASP A 52 -4.37 31.57 7.57
C ASP A 52 -5.53 32.23 8.34
N SER A 53 -6.68 32.34 7.69
CA SER A 53 -7.86 33.03 8.25
C SER A 53 -8.57 32.21 9.33
N VAL A 54 -9.17 32.85 10.34
CA VAL A 54 -9.78 32.19 11.50
C VAL A 54 -11.30 32.36 11.53
N LEU A 55 -12.00 31.25 11.74
CA LEU A 55 -13.42 31.19 12.05
C LEU A 55 -13.62 30.85 13.53
N ASP A 56 -14.43 31.64 14.22
CA ASP A 56 -14.59 31.49 15.67
C ASP A 56 -15.39 30.22 16.00
N PHE A 57 -14.91 29.44 16.96
CA PHE A 57 -15.62 28.27 17.46
C PHE A 57 -15.58 28.16 18.99
N ASP A 58 -16.76 28.06 19.60
CA ASP A 58 -16.93 27.79 21.03
C ASP A 58 -17.36 26.32 21.22
N PRO A 59 -16.44 25.42 21.65
CA PRO A 59 -16.78 24.01 21.85
C PRO A 59 -17.76 23.79 22.99
N ALA A 60 -17.83 24.69 23.98
CA ALA A 60 -18.76 24.55 25.10
C ALA A 60 -20.21 24.87 24.68
N LYS A 61 -20.38 25.78 23.72
CA LYS A 61 -21.68 26.10 23.14
C LYS A 61 -21.98 25.35 21.84
N SER A 62 -20.99 24.66 21.27
CA SER A 62 -21.04 24.10 19.90
C SER A 62 -21.49 25.15 18.87
N ALA A 63 -20.95 26.37 18.99
CA ALA A 63 -21.39 27.53 18.24
C ALA A 63 -20.25 28.15 17.42
N ILE A 64 -20.60 28.67 16.26
CA ILE A 64 -19.69 29.33 15.33
C ILE A 64 -20.06 30.81 15.23
N SER A 65 -19.07 31.70 15.25
CA SER A 65 -19.24 33.11 14.91
C SER A 65 -18.21 33.55 13.87
N THR A 66 -18.45 34.72 13.28
CA THR A 66 -17.66 35.26 12.17
C THR A 66 -16.89 36.52 12.56
N LYS A 67 -16.87 36.90 13.84
CA LYS A 67 -16.36 38.19 14.29
C LYS A 67 -14.92 38.40 13.82
N THR A 68 -14.07 37.41 14.05
CA THR A 68 -12.65 37.47 13.67
C THR A 68 -12.46 37.54 12.15
N ALA A 69 -13.26 36.80 11.38
CA ALA A 69 -13.21 36.85 9.92
C ALA A 69 -13.76 38.18 9.37
N ASP A 70 -14.74 38.78 10.04
CA ASP A 70 -15.34 40.05 9.66
C ASP A 70 -14.36 41.23 9.85
N ASP A 71 -13.43 41.15 10.80
CA ASP A 71 -12.35 42.13 10.96
C ASP A 71 -11.44 42.19 9.72
N LEU A 72 -11.15 41.04 9.07
CA LEU A 72 -10.42 41.01 7.80
C LEU A 72 -11.22 41.70 6.68
N LEU A 73 -12.54 41.43 6.59
CA LEU A 73 -13.42 42.04 5.60
C LEU A 73 -13.52 43.56 5.78
N GLU A 74 -13.51 44.05 7.01
CA GLU A 74 -13.48 45.48 7.32
C GLU A 74 -12.21 46.14 6.78
N VAL A 75 -11.03 45.58 7.06
CA VAL A 75 -9.76 46.10 6.52
C VAL A 75 -9.76 46.08 4.99
N ILE A 76 -10.22 44.99 4.36
CA ILE A 76 -10.30 44.87 2.90
C ILE A 76 -11.18 45.97 2.31
N ARG A 77 -12.35 46.20 2.91
CA ARG A 77 -13.30 47.25 2.49
C ARG A 77 -12.71 48.64 2.66
N GLU A 78 -12.14 48.95 3.82
CA GLU A 78 -11.55 50.26 4.13
C GLU A 78 -10.39 50.62 3.21
N LYS A 79 -9.54 49.64 2.89
CA LYS A 79 -8.37 49.85 2.02
C LYS A 79 -8.68 49.73 0.53
N GLY A 80 -9.89 49.28 0.18
CA GLY A 80 -10.33 49.07 -1.20
C GLY A 80 -9.55 47.97 -1.91
N TYR A 81 -9.22 46.89 -1.19
CA TYR A 81 -8.47 45.76 -1.76
C TYR A 81 -9.36 44.84 -2.58
N LYS A 82 -8.76 44.20 -3.59
CA LYS A 82 -9.35 43.11 -4.36
C LYS A 82 -8.61 41.82 -4.04
N VAL A 83 -9.24 40.95 -3.26
CA VAL A 83 -8.66 39.67 -2.84
C VAL A 83 -8.82 38.66 -3.97
N GLY A 84 -7.69 38.15 -4.46
CA GLY A 84 -7.64 37.14 -5.52
C GLY A 84 -7.45 35.72 -5.01
N MET A 85 -6.81 35.55 -3.85
CA MET A 85 -6.54 34.24 -3.25
C MET A 85 -6.67 34.30 -1.71
N ILE A 86 -7.10 33.20 -1.12
CA ILE A 86 -7.03 32.91 0.31
C ILE A 86 -6.06 31.74 0.45
N LEU A 87 -4.95 31.94 1.15
CA LEU A 87 -3.84 31.01 1.23
C LEU A 87 -3.83 30.36 2.61
N GLU A 88 -3.88 29.04 2.65
CA GLU A 88 -3.64 28.27 3.87
C GLU A 88 -2.19 27.77 3.82
N THR A 89 -1.44 27.96 4.90
CA THR A 89 -0.10 27.41 5.04
C THR A 89 -0.16 25.90 5.22
N HIS A 90 -1.17 25.39 5.93
CA HIS A 90 -1.41 23.97 6.16
C HIS A 90 -2.83 23.75 6.69
N VAL A 91 -3.28 22.49 6.82
CA VAL A 91 -4.50 22.21 7.60
C VAL A 91 -4.27 22.48 9.07
N HIS A 92 -4.92 23.52 9.58
CA HIS A 92 -4.84 23.90 10.99
C HIS A 92 -5.61 22.93 11.90
N ALA A 93 -5.08 22.68 13.10
CA ALA A 93 -5.71 21.81 14.10
C ALA A 93 -6.10 22.55 15.38
N ASP A 94 -5.63 23.77 15.54
CA ASP A 94 -5.78 24.61 16.72
C ASP A 94 -6.91 25.63 16.58
N HIS A 95 -7.31 25.96 15.34
CA HIS A 95 -8.41 26.85 14.98
C HIS A 95 -9.16 26.35 13.74
N LEU A 96 -10.35 26.87 13.45
CA LEU A 96 -11.07 26.60 12.21
C LEU A 96 -10.68 27.65 11.17
N THR A 97 -10.48 27.27 9.91
CA THR A 97 -10.26 28.25 8.83
C THR A 97 -11.56 28.96 8.45
N ALA A 98 -11.49 30.27 8.21
CA ALA A 98 -12.60 31.06 7.65
C ALA A 98 -12.61 31.11 6.12
N ALA A 99 -11.76 30.35 5.42
CA ALA A 99 -11.56 30.48 3.98
C ALA A 99 -12.86 30.39 3.17
N LYS A 100 -13.72 29.38 3.43
CA LYS A 100 -15.00 29.25 2.73
C LYS A 100 -15.99 30.38 3.00
N TYR A 101 -16.02 30.86 4.25
CA TYR A 101 -16.85 32.01 4.63
C TYR A 101 -16.39 33.28 3.90
N LEU A 102 -15.08 33.58 3.96
CA LEU A 102 -14.48 34.75 3.31
C LEU A 102 -14.63 34.68 1.79
N GLN A 103 -14.41 33.52 1.16
CA GLN A 103 -14.64 33.34 -0.28
C GLN A 103 -16.07 33.72 -0.67
N SER A 104 -17.06 33.32 0.14
CA SER A 104 -18.47 33.62 -0.11
C SER A 104 -18.78 35.11 0.03
N ARG A 105 -18.32 35.75 1.12
CA ARG A 105 -18.55 37.20 1.34
C ARG A 105 -17.81 38.08 0.34
N LEU A 106 -16.59 37.69 -0.05
CA LEU A 106 -15.80 38.43 -1.04
C LEU A 106 -16.37 38.26 -2.45
N ARG A 107 -16.93 37.10 -2.80
CA ARG A 107 -17.67 36.94 -4.06
C ARG A 107 -18.79 37.97 -4.18
N GLU A 108 -19.56 38.17 -3.12
CA GLU A 108 -20.64 39.16 -3.08
C GLU A 108 -20.10 40.59 -3.19
N ALA A 109 -19.00 40.90 -2.49
CA ALA A 109 -18.41 42.24 -2.47
C ALA A 109 -17.60 42.61 -3.72
N GLN A 110 -17.17 41.63 -4.53
CA GLN A 110 -16.27 41.81 -5.68
C GLN A 110 -16.95 41.46 -7.01
N ASP A 111 -18.23 41.82 -7.18
CA ASP A 111 -18.99 41.66 -8.42
C ASP A 111 -19.00 40.22 -8.97
N GLY A 112 -19.07 39.22 -8.08
CA GLY A 112 -19.12 37.80 -8.43
C GLY A 112 -17.76 37.12 -8.59
N ALA A 113 -16.65 37.87 -8.54
CA ALA A 113 -15.29 37.32 -8.56
C ALA A 113 -14.93 36.77 -7.16
N ALA A 114 -14.93 35.44 -7.02
CA ALA A 114 -14.49 34.78 -5.80
C ALA A 114 -12.97 34.59 -5.78
N PRO A 115 -12.31 34.83 -4.65
CA PRO A 115 -10.92 34.43 -4.48
C PRO A 115 -10.78 32.90 -4.51
N GLU A 116 -9.67 32.40 -5.06
CA GLU A 116 -9.31 30.98 -4.98
C GLU A 116 -8.86 30.63 -3.56
N ILE A 117 -9.33 29.52 -3.00
CA ILE A 117 -8.79 28.97 -1.75
C ILE A 117 -7.65 28.02 -2.10
N CYS A 118 -6.45 28.33 -1.61
CA CYS A 118 -5.21 27.68 -2.01
C CYS A 118 -4.47 27.05 -0.84
N ILE A 119 -3.77 25.95 -1.10
CA ILE A 119 -2.93 25.24 -0.12
C ILE A 119 -1.83 24.44 -0.84
N GLY A 120 -0.88 23.85 -0.12
CA GLY A 120 0.16 23.00 -0.70
C GLY A 120 -0.37 21.69 -1.32
N TRP A 121 0.28 21.23 -2.39
CA TRP A 121 -0.12 20.03 -3.14
C TRP A 121 -0.21 18.73 -2.34
N ARG A 122 0.51 18.62 -1.20
CA ARG A 122 0.45 17.45 -0.32
C ARG A 122 -0.77 17.42 0.61
N ILE A 123 -1.68 18.39 0.49
CA ILE A 123 -2.94 18.44 1.24
C ILE A 123 -3.74 17.13 1.15
N GLY A 124 -3.69 16.42 0.01
CA GLY A 124 -4.41 15.16 -0.18
C GLY A 124 -4.06 14.11 0.88
N GLU A 125 -2.78 14.01 1.28
CA GLU A 125 -2.33 13.09 2.34
C GLU A 125 -2.94 13.43 3.71
N VAL A 126 -3.14 14.72 3.97
CA VAL A 126 -3.69 15.24 5.23
C VAL A 126 -5.21 15.13 5.25
N GLN A 127 -5.87 15.45 4.14
CA GLN A 127 -7.31 15.29 3.99
C GLN A 127 -7.71 13.83 4.10
N GLU A 128 -7.06 12.92 3.37
CA GLU A 128 -7.35 11.49 3.44
C GLU A 128 -7.23 10.99 4.88
N ARG A 129 -6.11 11.29 5.55
CA ARG A 129 -5.86 10.87 6.93
C ARG A 129 -6.95 11.31 7.91
N PHE A 130 -7.35 12.58 7.87
CA PHE A 130 -8.31 13.10 8.84
C PHE A 130 -9.76 12.83 8.45
N ALA A 131 -10.08 12.78 7.16
CA ALA A 131 -11.38 12.33 6.72
C ALA A 131 -11.67 10.91 7.19
N ASN A 132 -10.67 10.05 7.10
CA ASN A 132 -10.68 8.69 7.61
C ASN A 132 -10.89 8.62 9.14
N LYS A 133 -10.23 9.51 9.89
CA LYS A 133 -10.38 9.58 11.36
C LYS A 133 -11.78 10.01 11.79
N TYR A 134 -12.40 10.93 11.07
CA TYR A 134 -13.68 11.54 11.46
C TYR A 134 -14.89 10.99 10.68
N GLY A 135 -14.68 10.04 9.75
CA GLY A 135 -15.73 9.43 8.96
C GLY A 135 -16.36 10.40 7.95
N ILE A 136 -15.53 11.26 7.35
CA ILE A 136 -15.91 12.25 6.34
C ILE A 136 -15.79 11.62 4.95
N ALA A 137 -16.82 11.80 4.11
CA ALA A 137 -16.83 11.22 2.78
C ALA A 137 -15.90 11.99 1.82
N GLU A 138 -15.29 11.29 0.85
CA GLU A 138 -14.31 11.87 -0.08
C GLU A 138 -14.86 13.07 -0.85
N GLU A 139 -16.12 12.99 -1.28
CA GLU A 139 -16.81 14.05 -1.99
C GLU A 139 -16.98 15.36 -1.20
N GLU A 140 -16.77 15.33 0.12
CA GLU A 140 -16.85 16.53 0.96
C GLU A 140 -15.54 17.33 1.02
N TYR A 141 -14.39 16.73 0.66
CA TYR A 141 -13.09 17.38 0.78
C TYR A 141 -12.22 17.33 -0.49
N ALA A 142 -12.41 16.37 -1.38
CA ALA A 142 -11.52 16.13 -2.52
C ALA A 142 -11.36 17.33 -3.47
N HIS A 143 -12.35 18.24 -3.48
CA HIS A 143 -12.35 19.47 -4.29
C HIS A 143 -12.57 20.72 -3.44
N ALA A 144 -12.21 20.67 -2.15
CA ALA A 144 -12.42 21.79 -1.23
C ALA A 144 -11.51 23.00 -1.52
N PHE A 145 -10.29 22.74 -2.00
CA PHE A 145 -9.31 23.76 -2.38
C PHE A 145 -9.36 23.99 -3.89
N ASP A 146 -9.39 25.25 -4.30
CA ASP A 146 -9.51 25.65 -5.72
C ASP A 146 -8.17 25.52 -6.45
N ARG A 147 -7.05 25.73 -5.74
CA ARG A 147 -5.70 25.64 -6.31
C ARG A 147 -4.71 25.00 -5.33
N LEU A 148 -3.89 24.11 -5.86
CA LEU A 148 -2.78 23.49 -5.12
C LEU A 148 -1.46 24.06 -5.61
N PHE A 149 -0.62 24.55 -4.69
CA PHE A 149 0.70 25.06 -5.02
C PHE A 149 1.76 23.96 -5.00
N ASP A 150 2.55 23.88 -6.06
CA ASP A 150 3.76 23.05 -6.11
C ASP A 150 4.90 23.68 -5.29
N GLN A 151 5.92 22.87 -5.01
CA GLN A 151 7.11 23.36 -4.33
C GLN A 151 7.80 24.47 -5.15
N ASP A 152 8.10 25.59 -4.47
CA ASP A 152 8.85 26.72 -5.01
C ASP A 152 8.13 27.43 -6.19
N GLU A 153 6.83 27.19 -6.37
CA GLU A 153 5.99 27.80 -7.40
C GLU A 153 5.91 29.33 -7.22
N VAL A 154 6.10 30.07 -8.32
CA VAL A 154 6.01 31.53 -8.34
C VAL A 154 4.64 31.96 -8.85
N PHE A 155 3.96 32.81 -8.09
CA PHE A 155 2.67 33.38 -8.44
C PHE A 155 2.69 34.91 -8.32
N SER A 156 1.58 35.56 -8.68
CA SER A 156 1.50 37.02 -8.68
C SER A 156 0.37 37.51 -7.78
N ILE A 157 0.62 38.61 -7.07
CA ILE A 157 -0.38 39.35 -6.31
C ILE A 157 -0.39 40.74 -6.92
N GLY A 158 -1.27 40.97 -7.90
CA GLY A 158 -1.18 42.17 -8.74
C GLY A 158 0.15 42.21 -9.50
N GLY A 159 0.92 43.28 -9.30
CA GLY A 159 2.28 43.45 -9.83
C GLY A 159 3.39 42.80 -8.99
N LEU A 160 3.09 42.33 -7.77
CA LEU A 160 4.07 41.65 -6.91
C LEU A 160 4.29 40.20 -7.37
N LYS A 161 5.52 39.73 -7.22
CA LYS A 161 5.85 38.30 -7.35
C LYS A 161 5.97 37.67 -5.97
N ALA A 162 5.27 36.55 -5.81
CA ALA A 162 5.25 35.74 -4.60
C ALA A 162 5.76 34.33 -4.91
N LYS A 163 6.27 33.64 -3.90
CA LYS A 163 6.77 32.26 -4.02
C LYS A 163 6.15 31.38 -2.94
N ALA A 164 5.57 30.25 -3.32
CA ALA A 164 5.12 29.21 -2.40
C ALA A 164 6.30 28.27 -2.09
N ILE A 165 6.73 28.22 -0.84
CA ILE A 165 7.92 27.49 -0.38
C ILE A 165 7.43 26.31 0.46
N HIS A 166 7.78 25.08 0.08
CA HIS A 166 7.46 23.92 0.92
C HIS A 166 8.30 23.94 2.21
N LEU A 167 7.63 23.83 3.36
CA LEU A 167 8.22 23.89 4.71
C LEU A 167 7.68 22.74 5.60
N PRO A 168 7.84 21.47 5.19
CA PRO A 168 7.30 20.33 5.91
C PRO A 168 7.90 20.17 7.31
N GLY A 169 7.20 19.43 8.15
CA GLY A 169 7.70 18.99 9.46
C GLY A 169 6.67 19.16 10.56
N HIS A 170 5.96 20.29 10.58
CA HIS A 170 4.77 20.41 11.41
C HIS A 170 3.64 19.52 10.87
N THR A 171 3.34 19.66 9.58
CA THR A 171 2.51 18.75 8.79
C THR A 171 3.17 18.52 7.42
N PRO A 172 2.80 17.44 6.68
CA PRO A 172 3.37 17.16 5.35
C PRO A 172 3.06 18.21 4.28
N ASP A 173 1.90 18.86 4.39
CA ASP A 173 1.34 19.85 3.45
C ASP A 173 1.81 21.29 3.70
N HIS A 174 2.61 21.50 4.75
CA HIS A 174 2.98 22.83 5.20
C HIS A 174 3.78 23.64 4.15
N MET A 175 3.28 24.83 3.84
CA MET A 175 3.83 25.82 2.93
C MET A 175 4.12 27.13 3.67
N GLY A 176 5.14 27.85 3.21
CA GLY A 176 5.30 29.27 3.48
C GLY A 176 5.15 30.10 2.21
N TYR A 177 4.72 31.34 2.34
CA TYR A 177 4.52 32.26 1.21
C TYR A 177 5.49 33.44 1.32
N MET A 178 6.37 33.61 0.34
CA MET A 178 7.38 34.67 0.32
C MET A 178 6.98 35.79 -0.64
N VAL A 179 6.93 37.03 -0.17
CA VAL A 179 6.56 38.23 -0.94
C VAL A 179 7.49 39.38 -0.56
N GLY A 180 8.36 39.80 -1.49
CA GLY A 180 9.43 40.76 -1.17
C GLY A 180 10.36 40.21 -0.08
N ALA A 181 10.73 41.04 0.89
CA ALA A 181 11.53 40.66 2.06
C ALA A 181 10.71 40.04 3.22
N ASN A 182 9.58 39.39 2.91
CA ASN A 182 8.66 38.83 3.90
C ASN A 182 8.36 37.36 3.59
N VAL A 183 8.39 36.50 4.60
CA VAL A 183 7.96 35.11 4.50
C VAL A 183 6.91 34.80 5.56
N PHE A 184 5.73 34.39 5.13
CA PHE A 184 4.65 33.90 5.99
C PHE A 184 4.87 32.41 6.19
N ALA A 185 5.37 32.03 7.36
CA ALA A 185 5.90 30.70 7.63
C ALA A 185 4.94 29.79 8.40
N GLY A 186 3.72 30.25 8.70
CA GLY A 186 2.73 29.49 9.49
C GLY A 186 3.37 28.84 10.72
N ASP A 187 3.09 27.55 10.88
CA ASP A 187 3.62 26.70 11.96
C ASP A 187 4.96 26.00 11.65
N SER A 188 5.84 26.57 10.81
CA SER A 188 7.22 26.08 10.73
C SER A 188 8.13 26.71 11.80
N LEU A 189 7.96 28.00 12.07
CA LEU A 189 8.82 28.78 12.95
C LEU A 189 7.98 29.84 13.68
N PHE A 190 8.12 29.91 15.00
CA PHE A 190 7.49 30.95 15.81
C PHE A 190 8.50 32.04 16.17
N ASN A 191 8.07 33.07 16.91
CA ASN A 191 8.99 34.11 17.37
C ASN A 191 10.16 33.50 18.14
N HIS A 192 11.32 34.13 18.04
CA HIS A 192 12.59 33.64 18.59
C HIS A 192 12.52 33.18 20.07
N ASP A 193 11.73 33.85 20.90
CA ASP A 193 11.49 33.49 22.31
C ASP A 193 10.57 32.27 22.50
N VAL A 194 9.72 31.96 21.51
CA VAL A 194 8.82 30.79 21.47
C VAL A 194 9.53 29.59 20.82
N GLY A 195 10.30 29.81 19.77
CA GLY A 195 11.11 28.82 19.07
C GLY A 195 10.44 28.23 17.84
N SER A 196 10.13 26.93 17.88
CA SER A 196 9.68 26.10 16.75
C SER A 196 8.37 25.41 17.08
N ALA A 197 7.64 24.97 16.05
CA ALA A 197 6.44 24.18 16.23
C ALA A 197 6.72 22.75 16.75
N ARG A 198 5.62 22.06 17.05
CA ARG A 198 5.56 20.63 17.40
C ARG A 198 5.49 19.77 16.12
N CYS A 199 5.94 18.52 16.19
CA CYS A 199 5.97 17.59 15.05
C CYS A 199 5.18 16.29 15.32
N ASP A 200 4.48 16.18 16.45
CA ASP A 200 3.68 15.01 16.82
C ASP A 200 2.27 15.00 16.21
N PHE A 201 2.00 15.95 15.31
CA PHE A 201 0.88 15.78 14.41
C PHE A 201 1.08 14.55 13.53
N PRO A 202 0.02 13.81 13.20
CA PRO A 202 0.14 12.66 12.32
C PRO A 202 0.78 13.00 10.97
N GLY A 203 1.99 12.48 10.72
CA GLY A 203 2.79 12.78 9.52
C GLY A 203 3.81 13.91 9.69
N GLY A 204 3.82 14.59 10.84
CA GLY A 204 4.88 15.52 11.23
C GLY A 204 6.21 14.80 11.47
N ASN A 205 7.30 15.55 11.32
CA ASN A 205 8.66 15.03 11.36
C ASN A 205 9.64 16.12 11.85
N ALA A 206 10.38 15.84 12.93
CA ALA A 206 11.32 16.80 13.52
C ALA A 206 12.53 17.09 12.62
N ARG A 207 12.98 16.12 11.82
CA ARG A 207 14.07 16.29 10.86
C ARG A 207 13.64 17.22 9.72
N ASP A 208 12.45 16.99 9.17
CA ASP A 208 11.91 17.84 8.11
C ASP A 208 11.70 19.27 8.63
N LEU A 209 11.17 19.42 9.85
CA LEU A 209 11.01 20.74 10.47
C LEU A 209 12.36 21.46 10.62
N PHE A 210 13.40 20.76 11.05
CA PHE A 210 14.75 21.32 11.14
C PHE A 210 15.24 21.82 9.78
N ALA A 211 15.09 21.01 8.72
CA ALA A 211 15.49 21.38 7.37
C ALA A 211 14.70 22.60 6.86
N SER A 212 13.39 22.64 7.09
CA SER A 212 12.51 23.76 6.74
C SER A 212 12.91 25.06 7.45
N VAL A 213 13.20 24.99 8.76
CA VAL A 213 13.68 26.16 9.49
C VAL A 213 15.07 26.59 9.01
N ARG A 214 15.98 25.66 8.71
CA ARG A 214 17.29 26.03 8.14
C ARG A 214 17.14 26.75 6.80
N LYS A 215 16.23 26.31 5.94
CA LYS A 215 15.86 27.01 4.70
C LYS A 215 15.39 28.45 4.96
N LEU A 216 14.56 28.66 5.99
CA LEU A 216 14.11 30.01 6.40
C LEU A 216 15.26 30.86 6.96
N LEU A 217 16.17 30.26 7.73
CA LEU A 217 17.31 30.95 8.29
C LEU A 217 18.36 31.29 7.22
N ASP A 218 18.45 30.57 6.12
CA ASP A 218 19.38 30.90 5.02
C ASP A 218 18.98 32.16 4.23
N LEU A 219 17.78 32.72 4.49
CA LEU A 219 17.34 33.99 3.90
C LEU A 219 18.15 35.19 4.44
N PRO A 220 18.13 36.35 3.74
CA PRO A 220 18.76 37.59 4.20
C PRO A 220 18.32 37.97 5.62
N GLU A 221 19.24 38.50 6.43
CA GLU A 221 19.01 38.73 7.87
C GLU A 221 17.88 39.72 8.17
N ASP A 222 17.61 40.64 7.25
CA ASP A 222 16.53 41.63 7.30
C ASP A 222 15.17 41.07 6.84
N THR A 223 15.13 39.85 6.30
CA THR A 223 13.88 39.18 5.93
C THR A 223 13.01 38.98 7.16
N LYS A 224 11.74 39.39 7.09
CA LYS A 224 10.77 39.17 8.16
C LYS A 224 10.11 37.82 8.03
N VAL A 225 10.15 37.03 9.10
CA VAL A 225 9.37 35.79 9.24
C VAL A 225 8.10 36.11 10.03
N TRP A 226 6.96 35.97 9.37
CA TRP A 226 5.61 36.15 9.91
C TRP A 226 5.06 34.78 10.34
N THR A 227 4.60 34.66 11.59
CA THR A 227 4.30 33.36 12.23
C THR A 227 2.82 33.02 12.17
N GLY A 228 2.45 31.73 12.19
CA GLY A 228 1.04 31.31 12.26
C GLY A 228 0.42 31.58 13.64
N HIS A 229 1.20 31.32 14.70
CA HIS A 229 0.78 31.58 16.08
C HIS A 229 1.80 32.39 16.86
N ASP A 230 1.31 32.96 17.96
CA ASP A 230 2.17 33.56 18.97
C ASP A 230 1.63 33.32 20.38
N TYR A 231 2.53 32.89 21.27
CA TYR A 231 2.22 32.53 22.66
C TYR A 231 3.10 33.36 23.61
N PRO A 232 2.73 34.64 23.87
CA PRO A 232 3.59 35.55 24.60
C PRO A 232 3.98 35.09 26.00
N PRO A 233 5.28 35.17 26.35
CA PRO A 233 5.68 35.31 27.74
C PRO A 233 5.01 36.53 28.38
N GLU A 234 4.83 36.47 29.69
CA GLU A 234 4.17 37.52 30.47
C GLU A 234 4.79 38.91 30.17
N GLY A 235 3.95 39.88 29.80
CA GLY A 235 4.35 41.27 29.55
C GLY A 235 4.81 41.64 28.13
N ARG A 236 5.01 40.70 27.20
CA ARG A 236 5.44 41.01 25.81
C ARG A 236 4.31 41.53 24.90
N GLY A 237 3.07 41.09 25.13
CA GLY A 237 1.99 41.22 24.14
C GLY A 237 2.27 40.38 22.87
N PRO A 238 1.32 40.21 21.94
CA PRO A 238 1.53 39.42 20.72
C PRO A 238 2.37 40.19 19.69
N VAL A 239 3.22 39.48 18.95
CA VAL A 239 4.10 39.98 17.88
C VAL A 239 3.96 39.08 16.67
N ALA A 240 3.67 39.66 15.51
CA ALA A 240 3.38 38.90 14.29
C ALA A 240 4.64 38.39 13.56
N ALA A 241 5.78 39.10 13.71
CA ALA A 241 6.97 38.79 12.95
C ALA A 241 8.29 39.06 13.69
N THR A 242 9.31 38.28 13.31
CA THR A 242 10.70 38.45 13.75
C THR A 242 11.63 38.40 12.52
N ALA A 243 12.69 39.20 12.51
CA ALA A 243 13.70 39.16 11.45
C ALA A 243 14.55 37.88 11.51
N VAL A 244 14.97 37.36 10.36
CA VAL A 244 15.82 36.16 10.24
C VAL A 244 17.11 36.29 11.06
N GLY A 245 17.75 37.46 11.06
CA GLY A 245 18.95 37.71 11.87
C GLY A 245 18.71 37.45 13.36
N LYS A 246 17.56 37.88 13.89
CA LYS A 246 17.17 37.63 15.28
C LYS A 246 16.79 36.18 15.54
N GLN A 247 16.19 35.49 14.57
CA GLN A 247 15.95 34.05 14.66
C GLN A 247 17.26 33.25 14.72
N LYS A 248 18.30 33.67 13.96
CA LYS A 248 19.61 33.00 13.99
C LYS A 248 20.29 33.08 15.35
N THR A 249 20.20 34.23 16.03
CA THR A 249 20.92 34.46 17.29
C THR A 249 20.09 34.06 18.51
N ASP A 250 18.78 34.35 18.50
CA ASP A 250 17.99 34.35 19.72
C ASP A 250 16.93 33.23 19.74
N ASN A 251 16.75 32.45 18.65
CA ASN A 251 15.74 31.40 18.64
C ASN A 251 16.06 30.32 19.67
N LYS A 252 15.15 30.15 20.63
CA LYS A 252 15.31 29.27 21.79
C LYS A 252 15.58 27.80 21.44
N HIS A 253 15.12 27.33 20.27
CA HIS A 253 15.25 25.93 19.87
C HIS A 253 16.28 25.72 18.75
N LEU A 254 16.49 26.72 17.88
CA LEU A 254 17.19 26.55 16.59
C LEU A 254 18.28 27.59 16.33
N GLY A 255 18.39 28.60 17.20
CA GLY A 255 19.40 29.65 17.14
C GLY A 255 20.81 29.14 17.48
N ASN A 256 21.82 29.98 17.32
CA ASN A 256 23.21 29.73 17.72
C ASN A 256 23.85 28.46 17.14
N GLY A 257 23.40 28.01 15.96
CA GLY A 257 24.01 26.87 15.27
C GLY A 257 23.72 25.50 15.89
N VAL A 258 22.59 25.34 16.60
CA VAL A 258 22.11 24.04 17.10
C VAL A 258 22.19 22.95 16.02
N LYS A 259 22.75 21.79 16.37
CA LYS A 259 22.91 20.66 15.45
C LYS A 259 21.59 19.91 15.23
N GLU A 260 21.44 19.30 14.06
CA GLU A 260 20.23 18.58 13.66
C GLU A 260 19.84 17.50 14.68
N GLU A 261 20.79 16.66 15.09
CA GLU A 261 20.53 15.55 16.01
C GLU A 261 20.14 16.02 17.41
N GLU A 262 20.68 17.16 17.84
CA GLU A 262 20.34 17.79 19.12
C GLU A 262 18.89 18.30 19.10
N PHE A 263 18.52 18.99 18.02
CA PHE A 263 17.15 19.46 17.83
C PHE A 263 16.16 18.32 17.74
N ILE A 264 16.42 17.29 16.92
CA ILE A 264 15.50 16.14 16.76
C ILE A 264 15.25 15.47 18.11
N LYS A 265 16.32 15.12 18.84
CA LYS A 265 16.21 14.46 20.14
C LYS A 265 15.40 15.30 21.13
N TRP A 266 15.66 16.61 21.17
CA TRP A 266 14.93 17.53 22.03
C TRP A 266 13.45 17.67 21.63
N ARG A 267 13.17 17.82 20.32
CA ARG A 267 11.83 18.03 19.79
C ARG A 267 10.95 16.80 19.97
N GLU A 268 11.44 15.61 19.63
CA GLU A 268 10.73 14.34 19.83
C GLU A 268 10.48 14.08 21.32
N GLY A 269 11.48 14.35 22.17
CA GLY A 269 11.34 14.27 23.61
C GLY A 269 10.25 15.20 24.16
N ARG A 270 10.25 16.47 23.73
CA ARG A 270 9.23 17.45 24.14
C ARG A 270 7.85 17.08 23.62
N ASP A 271 7.75 16.64 22.37
CA ASP A 271 6.51 16.22 21.70
C ASP A 271 5.81 15.06 22.44
N SER A 272 6.58 14.07 22.90
CA SER A 272 6.03 12.92 23.63
C SER A 272 5.28 13.28 24.92
N GLY A 273 5.52 14.47 25.48
CA GLY A 273 4.87 14.99 26.69
C GLY A 273 3.74 15.99 26.44
N LEU A 274 3.45 16.36 25.19
CA LEU A 274 2.41 17.34 24.88
C LEU A 274 1.01 16.71 24.80
N GLY A 275 0.01 17.45 25.28
CA GLY A 275 -1.39 17.12 25.04
C GLY A 275 -1.83 17.40 23.60
N GLU A 276 -2.93 16.79 23.18
CA GLU A 276 -3.59 17.11 21.90
C GLU A 276 -4.06 18.58 21.90
N PRO A 277 -4.00 19.29 20.76
CA PRO A 277 -4.54 20.65 20.66
C PRO A 277 -6.02 20.70 21.04
N ARG A 278 -6.42 21.78 21.73
CA ARG A 278 -7.76 21.92 22.32
C ARG A 278 -8.89 21.75 21.30
N LEU A 279 -8.75 22.31 20.10
CA LEU A 279 -9.78 22.28 19.06
C LEU A 279 -9.55 21.20 18.00
N MET A 280 -8.53 20.35 18.16
CA MET A 280 -8.06 19.40 17.13
C MET A 280 -9.18 18.62 16.45
N HIS A 281 -10.12 18.09 17.23
CA HIS A 281 -11.18 17.27 16.67
C HIS A 281 -12.19 18.06 15.84
N TRP A 282 -12.50 19.30 16.21
CA TRP A 282 -13.44 20.14 15.47
C TRP A 282 -12.78 20.81 14.27
N ALA A 283 -11.60 21.41 14.48
CA ALA A 283 -10.82 22.10 13.47
C ALA A 283 -10.53 21.21 12.26
N LEU A 284 -9.96 20.03 12.49
CA LEU A 284 -9.54 19.15 11.39
C LEU A 284 -10.70 18.64 10.53
N GLN A 285 -11.91 18.53 11.09
CA GLN A 285 -13.08 18.15 10.29
C GLN A 285 -13.47 19.26 9.31
N ILE A 286 -13.36 20.51 9.72
CA ILE A 286 -13.76 21.67 8.92
C ILE A 286 -12.65 22.08 7.97
N ASN A 287 -11.39 22.04 8.42
CA ASN A 287 -10.27 22.58 7.69
C ASN A 287 -9.83 21.70 6.52
N ILE A 288 -10.02 20.38 6.61
CA ILE A 288 -9.84 19.53 5.42
C ILE A 288 -10.89 19.79 4.34
N ARG A 289 -12.02 20.41 4.70
CA ARG A 289 -13.04 20.91 3.76
C ARG A 289 -12.80 22.39 3.40
N ALA A 290 -11.59 22.92 3.60
CA ALA A 290 -11.24 24.31 3.35
C ALA A 290 -12.17 25.32 4.05
N GLY A 291 -12.68 24.97 5.24
CA GLY A 291 -13.62 25.80 6.00
C GLY A 291 -15.09 25.56 5.69
N ASP A 292 -15.42 24.65 4.76
CA ASP A 292 -16.80 24.31 4.46
C ASP A 292 -17.41 23.43 5.56
N MET A 293 -18.67 23.69 5.86
CA MET A 293 -19.38 23.04 6.95
C MET A 293 -19.92 21.66 6.51
N PRO A 294 -19.92 20.65 7.41
CA PRO A 294 -20.54 19.36 7.12
C PRO A 294 -21.98 19.53 6.64
N LYS A 295 -22.40 18.71 5.68
CA LYS A 295 -23.78 18.76 5.17
C LYS A 295 -24.78 18.60 6.32
N PRO A 296 -25.93 19.31 6.29
CA PRO A 296 -26.98 19.10 7.27
C PRO A 296 -27.47 17.64 7.27
N THR A 297 -27.74 17.10 8.44
CA THR A 297 -28.43 15.83 8.62
C THR A 297 -29.89 15.94 8.17
N GLN A 298 -30.62 14.83 8.17
CA GLN A 298 -32.06 14.83 7.92
C GLN A 298 -32.85 15.70 8.90
N SER A 299 -32.36 15.90 10.13
CA SER A 299 -32.97 16.80 11.13
C SER A 299 -32.61 18.28 10.92
N GLY A 300 -31.69 18.59 10.00
CA GLY A 300 -31.20 19.95 9.73
C GLY A 300 -29.98 20.35 10.55
N ASP A 301 -29.51 19.51 11.48
CA ASP A 301 -28.31 19.77 12.28
C ASP A 301 -27.04 19.52 11.47
N ARG A 302 -25.93 20.16 11.83
CA ARG A 302 -24.60 19.82 11.30
C ARG A 302 -23.80 19.15 12.40
N LEU A 303 -23.24 17.98 12.12
CA LEU A 303 -22.59 17.14 13.12
C LEU A 303 -21.08 17.09 12.92
N LEU A 304 -20.36 17.15 14.04
CA LEU A 304 -18.93 16.92 14.13
C LEU A 304 -18.69 15.74 15.07
N HIS A 305 -17.83 14.82 14.65
CA HIS A 305 -17.62 13.55 15.32
C HIS A 305 -16.36 13.64 16.19
N VAL A 306 -16.50 13.50 17.52
CA VAL A 306 -15.36 13.52 18.45
C VAL A 306 -15.08 12.09 18.95
N PRO A 307 -13.90 11.52 18.68
CA PRO A 307 -13.54 10.19 19.16
C PRO A 307 -13.48 10.12 20.69
N VAL A 308 -14.06 9.06 21.29
CA VAL A 308 -14.03 8.83 22.74
C VAL A 308 -12.95 7.81 23.11
N LYS A 309 -12.01 8.19 23.98
CA LYS A 309 -10.98 7.29 24.53
C LYS A 309 -11.50 6.62 25.81
N MET A 310 -11.59 5.29 25.81
CA MET A 310 -12.02 4.51 26.98
C MET A 310 -10.79 4.12 27.82
N GLN A 311 -10.63 4.70 29.03
CA GLN A 311 -9.52 4.39 29.93
C GLN A 311 -10.02 3.85 31.27
N GLY A 312 -9.79 2.56 31.54
CA GLY A 312 -10.01 1.96 32.86
C GLY A 312 -11.46 1.82 33.33
N VAL A 313 -12.45 2.17 32.50
CA VAL A 313 -13.87 2.04 32.83
C VAL A 313 -14.38 0.67 32.39
N ASN A 314 -14.79 -0.15 33.35
CA ASN A 314 -15.38 -1.47 33.11
C ASN A 314 -16.82 -1.48 33.65
N CYS A 315 -17.81 -1.32 32.76
CA CYS A 315 -19.20 -1.09 33.14
C CYS A 315 -19.97 -2.39 33.50
N GLY A 316 -19.51 -3.13 34.53
CA GLY A 316 -20.35 -4.01 35.35
C GLY A 316 -20.82 -5.38 34.79
N PRO A 317 -21.49 -6.22 35.63
CA PRO A 317 -21.59 -7.68 35.44
C PRO A 317 -22.67 -8.16 34.43
N ASN A 318 -23.57 -7.27 34.01
CA ASN A 318 -24.46 -7.42 32.85
C ASN A 318 -24.14 -6.36 31.77
N GLY A 319 -22.99 -5.70 31.86
CA GLY A 319 -22.47 -4.79 30.85
C GLY A 319 -21.58 -5.58 29.91
N THR A 320 -22.10 -5.86 28.73
CA THR A 320 -21.36 -6.42 27.61
C THR A 320 -20.00 -5.74 27.47
N ASN A 321 -18.91 -6.50 27.61
CA ASN A 321 -17.66 -6.17 26.93
C ASN A 321 -18.05 -5.92 25.47
N TYR A 322 -17.94 -4.67 25.01
CA TYR A 322 -18.16 -4.33 23.60
C TYR A 322 -16.94 -4.77 22.78
N THR A 323 -16.67 -6.07 22.79
CA THR A 323 -16.03 -6.79 21.71
C THR A 323 -17.17 -7.41 20.90
N GLN A 324 -17.87 -6.59 20.10
CA GLN A 324 -19.01 -7.09 19.35
C GLN A 324 -18.60 -7.90 18.13
N GLN A 325 -18.88 -9.20 18.25
CA GLN A 325 -19.05 -10.15 17.16
C GLN A 325 -20.11 -9.66 16.16
N LYS A 326 -19.79 -9.86 14.88
CA LYS A 326 -20.65 -9.69 13.72
C LYS A 326 -21.91 -10.55 13.81
N THR A 327 -23.11 -9.95 13.71
CA THR A 327 -24.23 -10.48 12.91
C THR A 327 -25.15 -9.35 12.40
N LYS A 328 -25.31 -9.31 11.06
CA LYS A 328 -26.26 -8.61 10.14
C LYS A 328 -27.41 -7.81 10.82
N LYS A 329 -27.72 -6.53 10.49
CA LYS A 329 -27.76 -5.80 9.20
C LYS A 329 -27.90 -4.27 9.45
N THR A 330 -27.28 -3.45 8.57
CA THR A 330 -27.53 -2.01 8.21
C THR A 330 -27.26 -0.95 9.30
N TYR A 331 -26.37 0.06 9.21
CA TYR A 331 -25.46 0.65 8.22
C TYR A 331 -24.13 1.04 8.95
N THR A 332 -22.96 0.94 8.31
CA THR A 332 -21.62 1.00 8.95
C THR A 332 -20.75 2.19 8.49
N GLN A 333 -20.28 3.05 9.42
CA GLN A 333 -19.14 3.98 9.25
C GLN A 333 -17.83 3.19 9.46
N LYS A 334 -16.87 3.26 8.51
CA LYS A 334 -15.66 2.42 8.41
C LYS A 334 -14.44 3.06 9.09
N THR A 335 -13.77 2.31 9.96
CA THR A 335 -12.38 2.51 10.40
C THR A 335 -11.42 2.34 9.20
N ILE A 336 -10.44 3.24 8.99
CA ILE A 336 -9.37 3.03 7.99
C ILE A 336 -8.18 2.38 8.68
N THR A 337 -8.04 1.08 8.44
CA THR A 337 -6.88 0.25 8.79
C THR A 337 -5.97 0.15 7.57
N MET A 338 -4.69 0.52 7.70
CA MET A 338 -3.68 0.33 6.64
C MET A 338 -3.45 -1.18 6.43
N PRO A 339 -3.53 -1.69 5.20
CA PRO A 339 -3.38 -3.11 4.96
C PRO A 339 -1.94 -3.61 5.13
N TYR A 340 -1.84 -4.86 5.58
CA TYR A 340 -0.58 -5.57 5.77
C TYR A 340 -0.09 -6.28 4.50
N SER A 341 1.23 -6.36 4.37
CA SER A 341 1.93 -7.24 3.44
C SER A 341 3.14 -7.90 4.13
N ILE A 342 3.62 -9.02 3.60
CA ILE A 342 4.82 -9.71 4.08
C ILE A 342 5.83 -9.77 2.95
N THR A 343 7.02 -9.20 3.20
CA THR A 343 8.20 -9.35 2.34
C THR A 343 9.25 -10.22 3.03
N VAL A 344 10.37 -10.45 2.35
CA VAL A 344 11.57 -11.05 2.95
C VAL A 344 12.60 -9.95 3.21
N LYS A 345 13.19 -9.92 4.40
CA LYS A 345 14.23 -8.94 4.75
C LYS A 345 15.60 -9.45 4.31
N GLN A 346 16.32 -8.64 3.54
CA GLN A 346 17.67 -8.97 3.13
C GLN A 346 18.62 -8.95 4.34
N ILE A 347 19.37 -10.04 4.51
CA ILE A 347 20.50 -10.15 5.45
C ILE A 347 21.71 -10.74 4.73
N GLU A 348 22.92 -10.51 5.23
CA GLU A 348 24.12 -11.10 4.64
C GLU A 348 24.13 -12.62 4.82
N GLY A 349 24.59 -13.34 3.79
CA GLY A 349 24.83 -14.78 3.89
C GLY A 349 24.97 -15.47 2.53
N LYS A 350 25.51 -16.68 2.55
CA LYS A 350 25.76 -17.48 1.33
C LYS A 350 24.50 -18.27 0.91
N PRO A 351 24.28 -18.49 -0.40
CA PRO A 351 23.22 -19.39 -0.89
C PRO A 351 23.18 -20.72 -0.13
N GLY A 352 21.98 -21.12 0.31
CA GLY A 352 21.76 -22.37 1.07
C GLY A 352 22.20 -22.33 2.54
N LYS A 353 22.91 -21.30 2.98
CA LYS A 353 23.30 -21.07 4.39
C LYS A 353 22.54 -19.91 5.03
N VAL A 354 22.15 -18.92 4.23
CA VAL A 354 21.32 -17.80 4.67
C VAL A 354 19.86 -18.24 4.83
N TYR A 355 19.15 -17.58 5.74
CA TYR A 355 17.71 -17.72 5.87
C TYR A 355 17.08 -16.34 6.09
N TYR A 356 16.47 -15.77 5.06
CA TYR A 356 15.85 -14.45 5.10
C TYR A 356 14.64 -14.44 6.04
N PRO A 357 14.62 -13.56 7.06
CA PRO A 357 13.47 -13.43 7.94
C PRO A 357 12.28 -12.80 7.19
N LEU A 358 11.08 -13.15 7.62
CA LEU A 358 9.85 -12.49 7.17
C LEU A 358 9.80 -11.07 7.76
N GLN A 359 9.26 -10.13 6.99
CA GLN A 359 9.06 -8.75 7.40
C GLN A 359 7.60 -8.37 7.14
N LEU A 360 6.90 -7.94 8.19
CA LEU A 360 5.57 -7.35 8.08
C LEU A 360 5.72 -5.89 7.68
N ASN A 361 4.97 -5.46 6.68
CA ASN A 361 4.92 -4.07 6.23
C ASN A 361 3.47 -3.59 6.20
N GLU A 362 3.25 -2.32 6.50
CA GLU A 362 1.99 -1.62 6.24
C GLU A 362 2.16 -0.84 4.94
N ALA A 363 1.20 -0.97 4.03
CA ALA A 363 1.20 -0.27 2.76
C ALA A 363 -0.20 0.29 2.48
N PRO A 364 -0.31 1.42 1.75
CA PRO A 364 -1.62 1.92 1.35
C PRO A 364 -2.35 0.87 0.52
N LYS A 365 -3.67 0.79 0.69
CA LYS A 365 -4.52 -0.03 -0.17
C LYS A 365 -4.38 0.46 -1.62
N PRO A 366 -3.96 -0.38 -2.57
CA PRO A 366 -3.82 0.05 -3.96
C PRO A 366 -5.20 0.30 -4.58
N SER A 367 -5.27 1.22 -5.54
CA SER A 367 -6.45 1.44 -6.39
C SER A 367 -6.27 0.73 -7.73
N PRO A 368 -7.31 0.07 -8.29
CA PRO A 368 -7.19 -0.60 -9.58
C PRO A 368 -7.15 0.43 -10.72
N GLY A 369 -6.14 0.34 -11.58
CA GLY A 369 -6.09 1.11 -12.84
C GLY A 369 -7.03 0.56 -13.93
N PRO A 370 -7.01 1.12 -15.15
CA PRO A 370 -7.82 0.61 -16.26
C PRO A 370 -7.57 -0.88 -16.54
N LYS A 371 -8.65 -1.64 -16.77
CA LYS A 371 -8.68 -3.11 -16.96
C LYS A 371 -8.09 -3.91 -15.79
N GLN A 372 -7.95 -3.30 -14.62
CA GLN A 372 -7.57 -3.98 -13.40
C GLN A 372 -8.75 -4.20 -12.46
N VAL A 373 -8.60 -5.18 -11.59
CA VAL A 373 -9.47 -5.44 -10.45
C VAL A 373 -8.65 -5.32 -9.18
N LEU A 374 -9.29 -4.87 -8.10
CA LEU A 374 -8.72 -4.91 -6.77
C LEU A 374 -9.27 -6.13 -6.05
N VAL A 375 -8.39 -7.06 -5.67
CA VAL A 375 -8.75 -8.24 -4.90
C VAL A 375 -8.38 -8.04 -3.44
N LYS A 376 -9.35 -8.17 -2.54
CA LYS A 376 -9.10 -8.36 -1.11
C LYS A 376 -8.81 -9.83 -0.86
N LEU A 377 -7.55 -10.15 -0.59
CA LEU A 377 -7.11 -11.51 -0.33
C LEU A 377 -7.56 -11.96 1.07
N THR A 378 -7.96 -13.22 1.18
CA THR A 378 -8.41 -13.83 2.44
C THR A 378 -7.60 -15.07 2.81
N ALA A 379 -6.86 -15.63 1.86
CA ALA A 379 -5.91 -16.71 2.08
C ALA A 379 -4.82 -16.71 1.03
N ALA A 380 -3.62 -17.14 1.42
CA ALA A 380 -2.49 -17.39 0.53
C ALA A 380 -1.79 -18.70 0.90
N ALA A 381 -1.17 -19.38 -0.06
CA ALA A 381 -0.52 -20.66 0.19
C ALA A 381 0.98 -20.65 -0.11
N LEU A 382 1.74 -21.38 0.71
CA LEU A 382 3.17 -21.54 0.53
C LEU A 382 3.48 -22.56 -0.56
N ASN A 383 4.53 -22.28 -1.32
CA ASN A 383 5.15 -23.15 -2.30
C ASN A 383 6.62 -23.41 -1.96
N HIS A 384 7.17 -24.50 -2.49
CA HIS A 384 8.57 -24.86 -2.21
C HIS A 384 9.56 -23.78 -2.67
N ARG A 385 9.21 -23.05 -3.74
CA ARG A 385 9.98 -21.87 -4.19
C ARG A 385 10.11 -20.80 -3.12
N ASP A 386 9.11 -20.62 -2.26
CA ASP A 386 9.13 -19.59 -1.23
C ASP A 386 10.16 -19.94 -0.14
N LEU A 387 10.33 -21.24 0.17
CA LEU A 387 11.42 -21.73 1.01
C LEU A 387 12.79 -21.50 0.35
N PHE A 388 12.90 -21.74 -0.95
CA PHE A 388 14.14 -21.47 -1.70
C PHE A 388 14.48 -19.99 -1.77
N ILE A 389 13.48 -19.10 -1.92
CA ILE A 389 13.67 -17.65 -1.83
C ILE A 389 14.29 -17.28 -0.49
N ARG A 390 13.72 -17.78 0.61
CA ARG A 390 14.27 -17.53 1.96
C ARG A 390 15.69 -18.06 2.12
N ARG A 391 16.11 -19.07 1.35
CA ARG A 391 17.47 -19.64 1.38
C ARG A 391 18.44 -19.07 0.36
N HIS A 392 18.02 -18.05 -0.40
CA HIS A 392 18.78 -17.53 -1.54
C HIS A 392 19.13 -18.64 -2.57
N LEU A 393 18.21 -19.59 -2.78
CA LEU A 393 18.31 -20.68 -3.76
C LEU A 393 17.37 -20.47 -4.95
N TYR A 394 16.83 -19.25 -5.11
CA TYR A 394 15.94 -18.89 -6.20
C TYR A 394 16.49 -17.67 -6.95
N PRO A 395 16.42 -17.63 -8.29
CA PRO A 395 16.92 -16.48 -9.05
C PRO A 395 15.98 -15.28 -8.96
N GLY A 396 16.53 -14.08 -9.17
CA GLY A 396 15.72 -12.86 -9.38
C GLY A 396 14.89 -12.42 -8.17
N ILE A 397 15.36 -12.67 -6.94
CA ILE A 397 14.67 -12.31 -5.69
C ILE A 397 14.54 -10.78 -5.58
N SER A 398 13.32 -10.32 -5.27
CA SER A 398 13.04 -8.97 -4.79
C SER A 398 12.80 -9.01 -3.27
N PHE A 399 13.38 -8.06 -2.55
CA PHE A 399 13.16 -7.89 -1.11
C PHE A 399 12.07 -6.86 -0.80
N ASP A 400 11.64 -6.11 -1.82
CA ASP A 400 10.64 -5.05 -1.71
C ASP A 400 9.23 -5.52 -2.08
N HIS A 401 9.11 -6.64 -2.80
CA HIS A 401 7.84 -7.16 -3.28
C HIS A 401 7.26 -8.23 -2.35
N PRO A 402 5.93 -8.25 -2.11
CA PRO A 402 5.30 -9.24 -1.23
C PRO A 402 5.61 -10.69 -1.63
N LEU A 403 5.68 -11.56 -0.64
CA LEU A 403 5.96 -12.99 -0.80
C LEU A 403 4.72 -13.76 -1.31
N LEU A 404 4.92 -15.04 -1.67
CA LEU A 404 3.90 -16.01 -2.06
C LEU A 404 3.24 -15.75 -3.42
N ALA A 405 2.90 -16.82 -4.13
CA ALA A 405 2.32 -16.77 -5.47
C ALA A 405 0.86 -17.23 -5.56
N ASP A 406 0.32 -17.84 -4.51
CA ASP A 406 -1.03 -18.41 -4.50
C ASP A 406 -1.95 -17.58 -3.62
N GLY A 407 -3.07 -17.11 -4.19
CA GLY A 407 -4.03 -16.29 -3.48
C GLY A 407 -5.48 -16.66 -3.78
N TYR A 408 -6.32 -16.55 -2.76
CA TYR A 408 -7.77 -16.54 -2.86
C TYR A 408 -8.31 -15.27 -2.19
N GLY A 409 -9.25 -14.60 -2.86
CA GLY A 409 -9.86 -13.38 -2.35
C GLY A 409 -11.17 -13.05 -3.03
N PHE A 410 -11.64 -11.83 -2.79
CA PHE A 410 -12.83 -11.28 -3.42
C PHE A 410 -12.47 -10.01 -4.18
N VAL A 411 -12.98 -9.85 -5.38
CA VAL A 411 -12.87 -8.58 -6.09
C VAL A 411 -13.74 -7.55 -5.35
N VAL A 412 -13.11 -6.48 -4.86
CA VAL A 412 -13.78 -5.43 -4.08
C VAL A 412 -13.94 -4.13 -4.86
N GLU A 413 -13.11 -3.91 -5.87
CA GLU A 413 -13.20 -2.76 -6.78
C GLU A 413 -12.79 -3.20 -8.20
N VAL A 414 -13.30 -2.49 -9.20
CA VAL A 414 -12.97 -2.69 -10.61
C VAL A 414 -12.58 -1.35 -11.21
N GLY A 415 -11.45 -1.31 -11.93
CA GLY A 415 -11.01 -0.12 -12.64
C GLY A 415 -11.76 0.06 -13.96
N GLU A 416 -11.52 1.19 -14.63
CA GLU A 416 -12.18 1.52 -15.89
C GLU A 416 -11.99 0.42 -16.94
N GLY A 417 -13.08 -0.02 -17.57
CA GLY A 417 -13.05 -1.03 -18.63
C GLY A 417 -12.84 -2.48 -18.17
N ALA A 418 -12.67 -2.73 -16.86
CA ALA A 418 -12.74 -4.08 -16.31
C ALA A 418 -14.20 -4.55 -16.15
N SER A 419 -14.40 -5.87 -16.20
CA SER A 419 -15.70 -6.52 -16.10
C SER A 419 -16.30 -6.34 -14.71
N LYS A 420 -17.48 -5.72 -14.66
CA LYS A 420 -18.26 -5.55 -13.43
C LYS A 420 -18.82 -6.87 -12.89
N ASP A 421 -18.88 -7.92 -13.71
CA ASP A 421 -19.38 -9.24 -13.29
C ASP A 421 -18.47 -9.93 -12.26
N LEU A 422 -17.20 -9.51 -12.21
CA LEU A 422 -16.23 -9.98 -11.22
C LEU A 422 -16.46 -9.34 -9.85
N LEU A 423 -17.11 -8.17 -9.76
CA LEU A 423 -17.27 -7.43 -8.51
C LEU A 423 -18.01 -8.27 -7.46
N ASN A 424 -17.46 -8.31 -6.24
CA ASN A 424 -17.90 -9.11 -5.11
C ASN A 424 -17.83 -10.64 -5.32
N LYS A 425 -17.20 -11.12 -6.40
CA LYS A 425 -17.02 -12.56 -6.62
C LYS A 425 -15.73 -13.08 -6.00
N PRO A 426 -15.73 -14.32 -5.48
CA PRO A 426 -14.51 -14.97 -5.06
C PRO A 426 -13.68 -15.32 -6.29
N VAL A 427 -12.38 -15.08 -6.21
CA VAL A 427 -11.43 -15.34 -7.28
C VAL A 427 -10.19 -16.04 -6.77
N VAL A 428 -9.60 -16.85 -7.64
CA VAL A 428 -8.24 -17.36 -7.50
C VAL A 428 -7.30 -16.58 -8.41
N ILE A 429 -6.09 -16.32 -7.92
CA ILE A 429 -5.11 -15.51 -8.65
C ILE A 429 -4.21 -16.41 -9.50
N THR A 430 -3.98 -16.04 -10.76
CA THR A 430 -2.99 -16.70 -11.61
C THR A 430 -1.60 -16.50 -11.00
N PRO A 431 -0.82 -17.58 -10.75
CA PRO A 431 0.42 -17.53 -9.97
C PRO A 431 1.63 -16.99 -10.76
N SER A 432 1.43 -16.58 -12.01
CA SER A 432 2.47 -16.08 -12.91
C SER A 432 1.93 -15.00 -13.84
N ARG A 433 2.84 -14.28 -14.50
CA ARG A 433 2.54 -13.29 -15.54
C ARG A 433 3.29 -13.63 -16.82
N GLY A 434 2.82 -13.07 -17.93
CA GLY A 434 3.53 -13.11 -19.22
C GLY A 434 3.40 -14.41 -20.02
N TRP A 435 2.39 -15.25 -19.72
CA TRP A 435 2.07 -16.43 -20.52
C TRP A 435 0.55 -16.54 -20.72
N ALA A 436 0.09 -16.23 -21.93
CA ALA A 436 -1.33 -16.13 -22.22
C ALA A 436 -1.97 -17.48 -22.56
N SER A 437 -1.46 -18.17 -23.58
CA SER A 437 -2.20 -19.26 -24.24
C SER A 437 -1.33 -20.35 -24.85
N SER A 438 -0.10 -20.05 -25.27
CA SER A 438 0.71 -20.97 -26.05
C SER A 438 0.96 -22.30 -25.31
N PRO A 439 0.65 -23.46 -25.92
CA PRO A 439 0.85 -24.76 -25.27
C PRO A 439 2.33 -25.16 -25.17
N ASP A 440 3.20 -24.59 -26.00
CA ASP A 440 4.62 -24.95 -26.05
C ASP A 440 5.41 -24.36 -24.87
N GLY A 441 5.12 -23.11 -24.54
CA GLY A 441 5.86 -22.30 -23.56
C GLY A 441 5.38 -20.85 -23.58
N PRO A 442 5.89 -19.97 -22.69
CA PRO A 442 5.54 -18.55 -22.71
C PRO A 442 5.83 -17.91 -24.06
N GLU A 443 4.93 -17.05 -24.53
CA GLU A 443 5.07 -16.35 -25.82
C GLU A 443 6.30 -15.45 -25.86
N ASP A 444 6.67 -14.85 -24.72
CA ASP A 444 7.93 -14.13 -24.53
C ASP A 444 8.55 -14.52 -23.19
N ALA A 445 9.60 -15.34 -23.24
CA ALA A 445 10.30 -15.82 -22.05
C ALA A 445 10.85 -14.69 -21.15
N ARG A 446 11.09 -13.49 -21.70
CA ARG A 446 11.58 -12.33 -20.92
C ARG A 446 10.48 -11.66 -20.10
N LYS A 447 9.21 -11.91 -20.46
CA LYS A 447 8.03 -11.42 -19.75
C LYS A 447 7.45 -12.47 -18.80
N PHE A 448 7.94 -13.71 -18.85
CA PHE A 448 7.43 -14.74 -17.97
C PHE A 448 8.10 -14.69 -16.59
N SER A 449 7.30 -14.62 -15.53
CA SER A 449 7.78 -14.89 -14.18
C SER A 449 6.63 -15.36 -13.27
N VAL A 450 6.98 -16.19 -12.30
CA VAL A 450 6.12 -16.54 -11.16
C VAL A 450 6.12 -15.35 -10.19
N ILE A 451 4.94 -14.89 -9.79
CA ILE A 451 4.81 -13.77 -8.86
C ILE A 451 5.30 -14.15 -7.45
N GLY A 452 5.40 -13.17 -6.54
CA GLY A 452 5.84 -13.38 -5.17
C GLY A 452 7.37 -13.29 -5.02
N ALA A 453 7.83 -12.19 -4.43
CA ALA A 453 9.23 -11.85 -4.18
C ALA A 453 10.15 -11.98 -5.41
N THR A 454 9.65 -11.59 -6.60
CA THR A 454 10.41 -11.57 -7.86
C THR A 454 10.64 -10.12 -8.31
N LYS A 455 11.74 -9.84 -9.02
CA LYS A 455 12.04 -8.49 -9.54
C LYS A 455 11.16 -8.07 -10.73
N LEU A 456 10.69 -9.03 -11.53
CA LEU A 456 10.02 -8.71 -12.80
C LEU A 456 8.62 -8.13 -12.63
N TYR A 457 7.91 -8.59 -11.59
CA TYR A 457 6.57 -8.12 -11.26
C TYR A 457 6.48 -7.81 -9.76
N PRO A 458 5.83 -6.70 -9.37
CA PRO A 458 5.66 -6.32 -7.98
C PRO A 458 4.63 -7.19 -7.22
N ASP A 459 3.87 -7.98 -7.96
CA ASP A 459 2.78 -8.80 -7.43
C ASP A 459 3.30 -9.88 -6.46
N GLY A 460 2.58 -10.03 -5.35
CA GLY A 460 2.69 -11.14 -4.41
C GLY A 460 1.35 -11.35 -3.70
N THR A 461 1.16 -12.47 -3.03
CA THR A 461 -0.14 -12.84 -2.43
C THR A 461 -0.14 -12.81 -0.91
N ALA A 462 1.01 -12.64 -0.28
CA ALA A 462 1.12 -12.35 1.16
C ALA A 462 0.83 -10.86 1.44
N GLN A 463 -0.33 -10.37 1.02
CA GLN A 463 -0.81 -9.00 1.26
C GLN A 463 -2.33 -8.96 1.29
N GLU A 464 -2.94 -8.01 2.01
CA GLU A 464 -4.41 -7.97 2.14
C GLU A 464 -5.14 -7.51 0.89
N TYR A 465 -4.51 -6.67 0.05
CA TYR A 465 -5.10 -6.17 -1.19
C TYR A 465 -4.10 -6.24 -2.34
N LEU A 466 -4.55 -6.68 -3.51
CA LEU A 466 -3.75 -6.77 -4.73
C LEU A 466 -4.55 -6.19 -5.90
N ALA A 467 -4.04 -5.12 -6.51
CA ALA A 467 -4.53 -4.61 -7.79
C ALA A 467 -3.81 -5.34 -8.92
N LEU A 468 -4.56 -5.95 -9.84
CA LEU A 468 -4.00 -6.73 -10.96
C LEU A 468 -4.93 -6.73 -12.17
N PRO A 469 -4.41 -6.98 -13.40
CA PRO A 469 -5.27 -7.08 -14.59
C PRO A 469 -6.39 -8.10 -14.39
N GLU A 470 -7.60 -7.80 -14.86
CA GLU A 470 -8.76 -8.70 -14.71
C GLU A 470 -8.54 -10.07 -15.34
N ALA A 471 -7.69 -10.15 -16.37
CA ALA A 471 -7.36 -11.40 -17.02
C ALA A 471 -6.47 -12.31 -16.15
N GLU A 472 -5.90 -11.81 -15.06
CA GLU A 472 -5.03 -12.57 -14.16
C GLU A 472 -5.82 -13.25 -13.01
N VAL A 473 -7.15 -13.18 -13.04
CA VAL A 473 -8.03 -13.85 -12.08
C VAL A 473 -9.01 -14.80 -12.76
N GLU A 474 -9.37 -15.86 -12.07
CA GLU A 474 -10.46 -16.76 -12.46
C GLU A 474 -11.46 -16.88 -11.31
N LEU A 475 -12.76 -17.02 -11.62
CA LEU A 475 -13.79 -17.22 -10.60
C LEU A 475 -13.48 -18.49 -9.80
N ALA A 476 -13.42 -18.36 -8.47
CA ALA A 476 -13.13 -19.50 -7.64
C ALA A 476 -14.27 -20.54 -7.71
N PRO A 477 -13.98 -21.84 -7.78
CA PRO A 477 -15.00 -22.88 -7.71
C PRO A 477 -15.79 -22.79 -6.39
N GLU A 478 -17.13 -22.80 -6.47
CA GLU A 478 -18.01 -22.40 -5.38
C GLU A 478 -17.96 -23.36 -4.17
N HIS A 479 -17.49 -24.59 -4.39
CA HIS A 479 -17.37 -25.59 -3.34
C HIS A 479 -16.11 -25.42 -2.49
N LEU A 480 -15.13 -24.60 -2.91
CA LEU A 480 -13.87 -24.42 -2.22
C LEU A 480 -13.96 -23.38 -1.10
N THR A 481 -13.39 -23.72 0.05
CA THR A 481 -13.08 -22.76 1.11
C THR A 481 -11.93 -21.84 0.67
N PRO A 482 -11.73 -20.67 1.32
CA PRO A 482 -10.59 -19.81 1.02
C PRO A 482 -9.24 -20.55 1.09
N ALA A 483 -9.07 -21.43 2.08
CA ALA A 483 -7.84 -22.18 2.22
C ALA A 483 -7.63 -23.20 1.10
N GLU A 484 -8.68 -23.94 0.70
CA GLU A 484 -8.61 -24.86 -0.44
C GLU A 484 -8.41 -24.10 -1.76
N GLY A 485 -9.07 -22.95 -1.92
CA GLY A 485 -8.93 -22.09 -3.09
C GLY A 485 -7.53 -21.51 -3.23
N ALA A 486 -6.92 -21.05 -2.13
CA ALA A 486 -5.52 -20.61 -2.12
C ALA A 486 -4.55 -21.79 -2.29
N ALA A 487 -4.92 -23.02 -1.92
CA ALA A 487 -4.09 -24.19 -2.14
C ALA A 487 -4.06 -24.67 -3.61
N LEU A 488 -4.89 -24.11 -4.48
CA LEU A 488 -5.02 -24.52 -5.88
C LEU A 488 -3.95 -23.96 -6.83
N PRO A 489 -3.64 -22.65 -6.90
CA PRO A 489 -3.24 -22.04 -8.17
C PRO A 489 -1.94 -22.58 -8.77
N LEU A 490 -0.80 -22.43 -8.08
CA LEU A 490 0.51 -22.84 -8.59
C LEU A 490 0.60 -24.36 -8.78
N VAL A 491 0.21 -25.12 -7.75
CA VAL A 491 0.37 -26.57 -7.78
C VAL A 491 -0.66 -27.25 -8.70
N GLY A 492 -1.87 -26.69 -8.79
CA GLY A 492 -2.92 -27.12 -9.68
C GLY A 492 -2.56 -26.82 -11.13
N LEU A 493 -2.11 -25.62 -11.45
CA LEU A 493 -1.68 -25.25 -12.80
C LEU A 493 -0.49 -26.11 -13.26
N THR A 494 0.53 -26.24 -12.42
CA THR A 494 1.69 -27.09 -12.72
C THR A 494 1.28 -28.55 -12.93
N GLY A 495 0.40 -29.08 -12.06
CA GLY A 495 -0.08 -30.45 -12.16
C GLY A 495 -0.95 -30.69 -13.40
N TRP A 496 -1.83 -29.75 -13.72
CA TRP A 496 -2.69 -29.78 -14.91
C TRP A 496 -1.85 -29.79 -16.17
N ARG A 497 -0.92 -28.84 -16.31
CA ARG A 497 -0.02 -28.80 -17.47
C ARG A 497 0.83 -30.06 -17.58
N ALA A 498 1.40 -30.54 -16.48
CA ALA A 498 2.24 -31.75 -16.51
C ALA A 498 1.44 -32.98 -16.96
N LEU A 499 0.23 -33.16 -16.41
CA LEU A 499 -0.62 -34.31 -16.72
C LEU A 499 -1.32 -34.17 -18.08
N VAL A 500 -2.05 -33.09 -18.31
CA VAL A 500 -2.93 -32.93 -19.47
C VAL A 500 -2.10 -32.53 -20.69
N THR A 501 -1.44 -31.38 -20.65
CA THR A 501 -0.78 -30.80 -21.82
C THR A 501 0.51 -31.51 -22.21
N LYS A 502 1.40 -31.71 -21.24
CA LYS A 502 2.77 -32.17 -21.51
C LYS A 502 2.85 -33.67 -21.60
N SER A 503 2.15 -34.40 -20.73
CA SER A 503 2.08 -35.85 -20.90
C SER A 503 1.20 -36.24 -22.07
N GLY A 504 0.09 -35.55 -22.32
CA GLY A 504 -0.91 -35.95 -23.33
C GLY A 504 -1.59 -37.29 -23.03
N ASN A 505 -1.44 -37.83 -21.81
CA ASN A 505 -1.95 -39.15 -21.43
C ASN A 505 -3.05 -39.07 -20.35
N ALA A 506 -3.68 -37.92 -20.18
CA ALA A 506 -4.74 -37.69 -19.20
C ALA A 506 -6.10 -38.28 -19.65
N GLU A 507 -6.11 -39.58 -19.96
CA GLU A 507 -7.26 -40.29 -20.52
C GLU A 507 -7.67 -41.47 -19.65
N LYS A 508 -8.96 -41.83 -19.71
CA LYS A 508 -9.52 -42.96 -18.99
C LYS A 508 -8.75 -44.26 -19.26
N GLY A 509 -8.37 -44.97 -18.19
CA GLY A 509 -7.68 -46.26 -18.25
C GLY A 509 -6.17 -46.17 -18.50
N ARG A 510 -5.60 -44.97 -18.71
CA ARG A 510 -4.15 -44.78 -18.80
C ARG A 510 -3.50 -44.97 -17.44
N ASN A 511 -2.35 -45.64 -17.42
CA ASN A 511 -1.60 -45.86 -16.19
C ASN A 511 -0.58 -44.74 -16.01
N ILE A 512 -0.76 -43.94 -14.95
CA ILE A 512 0.06 -42.74 -14.69
C ILE A 512 0.82 -42.95 -13.39
N LEU A 513 2.15 -42.82 -13.42
CA LEU A 513 2.96 -42.79 -12.20
C LEU A 513 3.19 -41.35 -11.77
N VAL A 514 2.93 -41.04 -10.50
CA VAL A 514 3.19 -39.74 -9.89
C VAL A 514 4.22 -39.91 -8.78
N THR A 515 5.33 -39.18 -8.86
CA THR A 515 6.39 -39.30 -7.87
C THR A 515 6.20 -38.36 -6.68
N GLY A 516 6.64 -38.79 -5.49
CA GLY A 516 6.70 -37.92 -4.30
C GLY A 516 5.33 -37.53 -3.74
N ILE A 517 4.38 -38.46 -3.67
CA ILE A 517 3.04 -38.19 -3.12
C ILE A 517 3.10 -37.68 -1.68
N GLY A 518 2.29 -36.66 -1.42
CA GLY A 518 2.39 -35.80 -0.24
C GLY A 518 2.76 -34.36 -0.61
N GLY A 519 3.48 -34.17 -1.71
CA GLY A 519 3.69 -32.85 -2.31
C GLY A 519 2.42 -32.29 -2.96
N GLY A 520 2.31 -30.97 -3.02
CA GLY A 520 1.12 -30.29 -3.54
C GLY A 520 0.81 -30.62 -5.00
N VAL A 521 1.82 -30.58 -5.89
CA VAL A 521 1.63 -30.90 -7.32
C VAL A 521 1.23 -32.37 -7.48
N ALA A 522 1.93 -33.29 -6.82
CA ALA A 522 1.65 -34.73 -6.89
C ALA A 522 0.21 -35.06 -6.45
N LEU A 523 -0.29 -34.40 -5.39
CA LEU A 523 -1.67 -34.59 -4.94
C LEU A 523 -2.69 -34.05 -5.94
N GLN A 524 -2.43 -32.92 -6.59
CA GLN A 524 -3.31 -32.41 -7.63
C GLN A 524 -3.34 -33.32 -8.85
N VAL A 525 -2.17 -33.80 -9.30
CA VAL A 525 -2.08 -34.78 -10.40
C VAL A 525 -2.85 -36.06 -10.06
N LEU A 526 -2.78 -36.54 -8.82
CA LEU A 526 -3.58 -37.68 -8.36
C LEU A 526 -5.08 -37.39 -8.51
N GLN A 527 -5.56 -36.25 -7.99
CA GLN A 527 -6.98 -35.91 -8.05
C GLN A 527 -7.46 -35.71 -9.50
N PHE A 528 -6.68 -35.04 -10.35
CA PHE A 528 -7.01 -34.86 -11.77
C PHE A 528 -7.02 -36.18 -12.52
N GLY A 529 -5.98 -37.00 -12.35
CA GLY A 529 -5.88 -38.30 -13.01
C GLY A 529 -7.04 -39.21 -12.64
N VAL A 530 -7.38 -39.33 -11.34
CA VAL A 530 -8.51 -40.13 -10.88
C VAL A 530 -9.83 -39.59 -11.45
N ALA A 531 -10.04 -38.27 -11.43
CA ALA A 531 -11.26 -37.66 -11.97
C ALA A 531 -11.40 -37.78 -13.50
N LEU A 532 -10.28 -37.93 -14.22
CA LEU A 532 -10.23 -38.25 -15.66
C LEU A 532 -10.32 -39.76 -15.94
N GLY A 533 -10.37 -40.59 -14.88
CA GLY A 533 -10.46 -42.04 -14.98
C GLY A 533 -9.14 -42.75 -15.29
N CYS A 534 -8.00 -42.09 -15.07
CA CYS A 534 -6.67 -42.72 -15.14
C CYS A 534 -6.49 -43.69 -13.96
N ASN A 535 -5.67 -44.72 -14.16
CA ASN A 535 -5.15 -45.52 -13.06
C ASN A 535 -3.89 -44.84 -12.52
N VAL A 536 -4.03 -44.06 -11.45
CA VAL A 536 -2.91 -43.30 -10.88
C VAL A 536 -2.17 -44.14 -9.85
N TYR A 537 -0.87 -44.30 -10.05
CA TYR A 537 0.06 -44.94 -9.13
C TYR A 537 0.98 -43.89 -8.52
N VAL A 538 1.39 -44.09 -7.28
CA VAL A 538 2.17 -43.08 -6.55
C VAL A 538 3.44 -43.64 -5.92
N THR A 539 4.47 -42.80 -5.76
CA THR A 539 5.65 -43.11 -4.94
C THR A 539 5.77 -42.17 -3.75
N SER A 540 6.22 -42.66 -2.59
CA SER A 540 6.59 -41.82 -1.44
C SER A 540 7.73 -42.45 -0.65
N GLY A 541 8.38 -41.67 0.21
CA GLY A 541 9.33 -42.19 1.20
C GLY A 541 8.66 -42.52 2.53
N ASP A 542 7.34 -42.38 2.59
CA ASP A 542 6.47 -42.49 3.76
C ASP A 542 5.22 -43.30 3.40
N GLU A 543 5.08 -44.47 4.04
CA GLU A 543 3.98 -45.41 3.77
C GLU A 543 2.62 -44.82 4.15
N ALA A 544 2.56 -43.98 5.20
CA ALA A 544 1.30 -43.37 5.61
C ALA A 544 0.75 -42.42 4.53
N LYS A 545 1.62 -41.75 3.77
CA LYS A 545 1.21 -40.90 2.64
C LYS A 545 0.70 -41.73 1.47
N ILE A 546 1.28 -42.90 1.22
CA ILE A 546 0.82 -43.84 0.20
C ILE A 546 -0.57 -44.36 0.55
N GLU A 547 -0.79 -44.79 1.79
CA GLU A 547 -2.10 -45.28 2.23
C GLU A 547 -3.18 -44.19 2.17
N ARG A 548 -2.83 -42.94 2.50
CA ARG A 548 -3.75 -41.80 2.30
C ARG A 548 -4.05 -41.57 0.83
N ALA A 549 -3.07 -41.68 -0.07
CA ALA A 549 -3.28 -41.53 -1.50
C ALA A 549 -4.18 -42.64 -2.08
N LYS A 550 -4.06 -43.88 -1.62
CA LYS A 550 -4.96 -44.98 -1.99
C LYS A 550 -6.41 -44.68 -1.58
N LYS A 551 -6.63 -44.13 -0.38
CA LYS A 551 -7.95 -43.67 0.06
C LYS A 551 -8.52 -42.53 -0.79
N MET A 552 -7.66 -41.79 -1.49
CA MET A 552 -8.04 -40.74 -2.45
C MET A 552 -8.25 -41.28 -3.88
N GLY A 553 -8.12 -42.59 -4.11
CA GLY A 553 -8.35 -43.22 -5.41
C GLY A 553 -7.09 -43.62 -6.18
N ALA A 554 -5.90 -43.51 -5.58
CA ALA A 554 -4.71 -44.09 -6.21
C ALA A 554 -4.89 -45.62 -6.38
N ALA A 555 -4.66 -46.12 -7.59
CA ALA A 555 -4.76 -47.54 -7.94
C ALA A 555 -3.70 -48.39 -7.23
N GLY A 556 -2.59 -47.77 -6.83
CA GLY A 556 -1.51 -48.42 -6.13
C GLY A 556 -0.44 -47.45 -5.70
N GLY A 557 0.55 -47.94 -4.97
CA GLY A 557 1.69 -47.14 -4.56
C GLY A 557 2.81 -47.95 -3.95
N VAL A 558 3.99 -47.35 -3.94
CA VAL A 558 5.25 -47.99 -3.55
C VAL A 558 6.16 -47.02 -2.82
N ASN A 559 6.89 -47.55 -1.84
CA ASN A 559 7.89 -46.78 -1.13
C ASN A 559 9.19 -46.75 -1.94
N TYR A 560 9.65 -45.57 -2.38
CA TYR A 560 10.84 -45.49 -3.23
C TYR A 560 12.16 -45.80 -2.47
N LYS A 561 12.10 -45.92 -1.13
CA LYS A 561 13.23 -46.35 -0.30
C LYS A 561 13.38 -47.88 -0.25
N GLU A 562 12.39 -48.63 -0.72
CA GLU A 562 12.50 -50.09 -0.84
C GLU A 562 13.32 -50.45 -2.08
N ASP A 563 14.29 -51.35 -1.92
CA ASP A 563 15.05 -51.88 -3.04
C ASP A 563 14.13 -52.63 -4.02
N GLY A 564 14.24 -52.31 -5.30
CA GLY A 564 13.45 -52.94 -6.36
C GLY A 564 11.96 -52.56 -6.34
N TRP A 565 11.59 -51.42 -5.76
CA TRP A 565 10.21 -50.91 -5.74
C TRP A 565 9.55 -50.90 -7.13
N GLU A 566 10.33 -50.74 -8.20
CA GLU A 566 9.83 -50.77 -9.58
C GLU A 566 9.19 -52.11 -9.95
N LYS A 567 9.70 -53.24 -9.44
CA LYS A 567 9.11 -54.57 -9.64
C LYS A 567 7.81 -54.71 -8.86
N LYS A 568 7.76 -54.19 -7.63
CA LYS A 568 6.55 -54.14 -6.80
C LYS A 568 5.46 -53.33 -7.50
N LEU A 569 5.83 -52.17 -8.07
CA LEU A 569 4.91 -51.35 -8.84
C LEU A 569 4.42 -52.08 -10.10
N GLN A 570 5.30 -52.75 -10.83
CA GLN A 570 4.93 -53.54 -12.01
C GLN A 570 3.86 -54.58 -11.70
N GLY A 571 3.96 -55.26 -10.55
CA GLY A 571 2.97 -56.24 -10.09
C GLY A 571 1.60 -55.65 -9.74
N GLN A 572 1.51 -54.33 -9.51
CA GLN A 572 0.26 -53.61 -9.24
C GLN A 572 -0.43 -53.10 -10.52
N LEU A 573 0.25 -53.15 -11.67
CA LEU A 573 -0.32 -52.74 -12.95
C LEU A 573 -1.37 -53.76 -13.43
N PRO A 574 -2.42 -53.33 -14.15
CA PRO A 574 -3.42 -54.26 -14.66
C PRO A 574 -2.78 -55.24 -15.64
N LYS A 575 -3.11 -56.54 -15.56
CA LYS A 575 -2.56 -57.56 -16.47
C LYS A 575 -2.80 -57.25 -17.95
N SER A 576 -3.90 -56.57 -18.27
CA SER A 576 -4.24 -56.13 -19.64
C SER A 576 -3.40 -54.94 -20.14
N ARG A 577 -2.77 -54.19 -19.22
CA ARG A 577 -1.93 -53.02 -19.50
C ARG A 577 -0.74 -52.99 -18.53
N PRO A 578 0.22 -53.93 -18.64
CA PRO A 578 1.31 -54.10 -17.67
C PRO A 578 2.44 -53.09 -17.89
N TYR A 579 2.09 -51.84 -18.19
CA TYR A 579 3.00 -50.73 -18.49
C TYR A 579 2.41 -49.40 -18.03
N LEU A 580 3.27 -48.41 -17.84
CA LEU A 580 2.92 -47.01 -17.62
C LEU A 580 2.79 -46.29 -18.96
N ASP A 581 1.75 -45.46 -19.09
CA ASP A 581 1.56 -44.57 -20.22
C ASP A 581 2.38 -43.29 -20.05
N ALA A 582 2.44 -42.74 -18.83
CA ALA A 582 3.28 -41.60 -18.49
C ALA A 582 3.76 -41.61 -17.04
N VAL A 583 4.86 -40.88 -16.80
CA VAL A 583 5.37 -40.51 -15.47
C VAL A 583 5.26 -39.00 -15.33
N ILE A 584 4.64 -38.54 -14.24
CA ILE A 584 4.56 -37.15 -13.85
C ILE A 584 5.51 -36.96 -12.66
N ASP A 585 6.65 -36.32 -12.92
CA ASP A 585 7.77 -36.26 -11.99
C ASP A 585 8.06 -34.83 -11.53
N GLY A 586 8.48 -34.71 -10.26
CA GLY A 586 9.09 -33.50 -9.70
C GLY A 586 10.31 -33.78 -8.81
N ALA A 587 10.76 -35.03 -8.76
CA ALA A 587 11.88 -35.46 -7.94
C ALA A 587 13.21 -35.34 -8.70
N GLY A 588 13.24 -35.74 -9.99
CA GLY A 588 14.47 -35.84 -10.78
C GLY A 588 15.32 -37.05 -10.40
N GLY A 589 16.65 -36.93 -10.59
CA GLY A 589 17.59 -38.00 -10.28
C GLY A 589 17.47 -39.21 -11.20
N ASP A 590 17.33 -40.40 -10.62
CA ASP A 590 17.40 -41.69 -11.31
C ASP A 590 16.05 -42.16 -11.90
N ILE A 591 15.01 -41.32 -11.84
CA ILE A 591 13.65 -41.70 -12.24
C ILE A 591 13.55 -42.23 -13.67
N VAL A 592 14.37 -41.71 -14.61
CA VAL A 592 14.43 -42.24 -15.97
C VAL A 592 14.83 -43.72 -15.95
N GLY A 593 15.89 -44.06 -15.22
CA GLY A 593 16.35 -45.44 -15.07
C GLY A 593 15.35 -46.34 -14.35
N LYS A 594 14.67 -45.82 -13.32
CA LYS A 594 13.67 -46.58 -12.57
C LYS A 594 12.39 -46.83 -13.37
N ALA A 595 11.92 -45.84 -14.11
CA ALA A 595 10.62 -45.91 -14.78
C ALA A 595 10.68 -46.40 -16.23
N VAL A 596 11.82 -46.28 -16.94
CA VAL A 596 11.93 -46.64 -18.37
C VAL A 596 11.53 -48.09 -18.66
N ARG A 597 11.77 -49.01 -17.72
CA ARG A 597 11.37 -50.42 -17.86
C ARG A 597 9.86 -50.60 -17.81
N LEU A 598 9.18 -49.79 -17.00
CA LEU A 598 7.74 -49.82 -16.79
C LEU A 598 6.98 -49.05 -17.87
N LEU A 599 7.59 -48.04 -18.50
CA LEU A 599 6.99 -47.28 -19.60
C LEU A 599 6.76 -48.16 -20.84
N LYS A 600 5.62 -47.92 -21.51
CA LYS A 600 5.38 -48.42 -22.87
C LYS A 600 6.39 -47.80 -23.85
N PRO A 601 6.64 -48.43 -25.02
CA PRO A 601 7.25 -47.72 -26.14
C PRO A 601 6.47 -46.45 -26.48
N GLY A 602 7.15 -45.32 -26.65
CA GLY A 602 6.53 -44.00 -26.82
C GLY A 602 5.97 -43.39 -25.53
N GLY A 603 6.32 -43.94 -24.36
CA GLY A 603 5.88 -43.40 -23.07
C GLY A 603 6.50 -42.03 -22.77
N VAL A 604 5.81 -41.23 -21.96
CA VAL A 604 6.21 -39.84 -21.67
C VAL A 604 6.64 -39.69 -20.21
N ILE A 605 7.74 -39.01 -19.97
CA ILE A 605 8.12 -38.48 -18.66
C ILE A 605 7.90 -36.96 -18.70
N SER A 606 6.89 -36.47 -18.01
CA SER A 606 6.64 -35.04 -17.84
C SER A 606 7.32 -34.57 -16.56
N GLN A 607 8.37 -33.75 -16.70
CA GLN A 607 9.24 -33.33 -15.61
C GLN A 607 8.99 -31.85 -15.25
N TYR A 608 8.52 -31.59 -14.03
CA TYR A 608 8.26 -30.23 -13.53
C TYR A 608 9.22 -29.77 -12.42
N GLY A 609 10.13 -30.65 -11.94
CA GLY A 609 11.02 -30.29 -10.84
C GLY A 609 12.14 -31.30 -10.60
N MET A 610 13.20 -30.84 -9.95
CA MET A 610 14.43 -31.60 -9.73
C MET A 610 14.85 -31.52 -8.26
N THR A 611 13.92 -31.88 -7.38
CA THR A 611 14.08 -31.69 -5.92
C THR A 611 15.23 -32.51 -5.33
N VAL A 612 15.48 -33.71 -5.85
CA VAL A 612 16.51 -34.63 -5.35
C VAL A 612 17.88 -34.33 -5.95
N SER A 613 17.93 -34.00 -7.24
CA SER A 613 19.17 -33.74 -7.97
C SER A 613 18.91 -32.77 -9.11
N PRO A 614 19.79 -31.79 -9.37
CA PRO A 614 19.68 -30.85 -10.49
C PRO A 614 19.98 -31.50 -11.86
N GLN A 615 20.22 -32.81 -11.88
CA GLN A 615 20.54 -33.59 -13.07
C GLN A 615 19.69 -34.87 -13.11
N MET A 616 19.49 -35.37 -14.33
CA MET A 616 18.83 -36.64 -14.60
C MET A 616 19.61 -37.39 -15.66
N ASP A 617 19.67 -38.71 -15.50
CA ASP A 617 20.28 -39.57 -16.50
C ASP A 617 19.39 -39.70 -17.74
N TRP A 618 20.01 -39.79 -18.92
CA TRP A 618 19.32 -40.19 -20.15
C TRP A 618 19.92 -41.48 -20.68
N LEU A 619 19.14 -42.56 -20.62
CA LEU A 619 19.64 -43.91 -20.88
C LEU A 619 19.37 -44.35 -22.32
N MET A 620 20.25 -45.20 -22.86
CA MET A 620 20.04 -45.80 -24.19
C MET A 620 18.74 -46.61 -24.26
N GLN A 621 18.30 -47.21 -23.15
CA GLN A 621 17.00 -47.87 -23.08
C GLN A 621 15.82 -46.92 -23.34
N ALA A 622 15.92 -45.66 -22.91
CA ALA A 622 14.89 -44.65 -23.16
C ALA A 622 14.82 -44.30 -24.64
N VAL A 623 15.98 -44.13 -25.27
CA VAL A 623 16.09 -43.88 -26.73
C VAL A 623 15.52 -45.07 -27.52
N LEU A 624 15.89 -46.32 -27.20
CA LEU A 624 15.37 -47.51 -27.89
C LEU A 624 13.85 -47.68 -27.73
N LYS A 625 13.28 -47.19 -26.64
CA LYS A 625 11.83 -47.22 -26.40
C LYS A 625 11.10 -46.00 -26.96
N ASN A 626 11.77 -45.07 -27.64
CA ASN A 626 11.20 -43.79 -28.09
C ASN A 626 10.53 -43.02 -26.93
N VAL A 627 11.12 -43.07 -25.74
CA VAL A 627 10.58 -42.33 -24.58
C VAL A 627 10.79 -40.83 -24.80
N GLU A 628 9.75 -40.05 -24.51
CA GLU A 628 9.82 -38.59 -24.55
C GLU A 628 10.03 -38.05 -23.14
N LEU A 629 11.04 -37.17 -22.98
CA LEU A 629 11.19 -36.35 -21.77
C LEU A 629 10.74 -34.94 -22.06
N LYS A 630 9.69 -34.50 -21.37
CA LYS A 630 9.06 -33.20 -21.57
C LYS A 630 9.20 -32.37 -20.32
N GLY A 631 10.10 -31.39 -20.38
CA GLY A 631 10.22 -30.36 -19.36
C GLY A 631 8.99 -29.46 -19.33
N THR A 632 8.58 -29.06 -18.13
CA THR A 632 7.51 -28.10 -17.94
C THR A 632 7.73 -27.20 -16.73
N THR A 633 7.23 -25.98 -16.82
CA THR A 633 7.15 -25.02 -15.72
C THR A 633 5.76 -24.41 -15.74
N MET A 634 5.16 -24.21 -14.55
CA MET A 634 3.87 -23.54 -14.38
C MET A 634 2.80 -23.98 -15.41
N GLY A 635 2.19 -23.01 -16.12
CA GLY A 635 1.31 -23.16 -17.26
C GLY A 635 0.77 -21.80 -17.72
N SER A 636 0.07 -21.78 -18.84
CA SER A 636 -0.55 -20.59 -19.42
C SER A 636 -1.81 -20.17 -18.67
N ARG A 637 -2.27 -18.95 -18.92
CA ARG A 637 -3.56 -18.47 -18.39
C ARG A 637 -4.75 -19.26 -18.94
N ASP A 638 -4.70 -19.71 -20.19
CA ASP A 638 -5.74 -20.59 -20.73
C ASP A 638 -5.74 -21.96 -20.04
N GLU A 639 -4.57 -22.56 -19.79
CA GLU A 639 -4.47 -23.79 -19.00
C GLU A 639 -4.98 -23.59 -17.56
N PHE A 640 -4.76 -22.41 -16.99
CA PHE A 640 -5.29 -22.05 -15.67
C PHE A 640 -6.81 -22.01 -15.66
N ARG A 641 -7.43 -21.39 -16.67
CA ARG A 641 -8.89 -21.35 -16.83
C ARG A 641 -9.47 -22.75 -16.98
N ASP A 642 -8.89 -23.58 -17.84
CA ASP A 642 -9.32 -24.96 -18.07
C ASP A 642 -9.23 -25.80 -16.78
N MET A 643 -8.12 -25.66 -16.05
CA MET A 643 -7.90 -26.33 -14.77
C MET A 643 -8.95 -25.91 -13.73
N VAL A 644 -9.21 -24.60 -13.59
CA VAL A 644 -10.21 -24.08 -12.64
C VAL A 644 -11.62 -24.57 -13.01
N ALA A 645 -11.96 -24.58 -14.30
CA ALA A 645 -13.23 -25.12 -14.79
C ALA A 645 -13.38 -26.61 -14.48
N PHE A 646 -12.33 -27.40 -14.71
CA PHE A 646 -12.33 -28.83 -14.41
C PHE A 646 -12.49 -29.11 -12.91
N VAL A 647 -11.79 -28.35 -12.05
CA VAL A 647 -11.95 -28.44 -10.59
C VAL A 647 -13.39 -28.14 -10.17
N ARG A 648 -14.03 -27.13 -10.78
CA ARG A 648 -15.44 -26.78 -10.55
C ARG A 648 -16.40 -27.89 -10.96
N GLU A 649 -16.17 -28.50 -12.12
CA GLU A 649 -16.99 -29.59 -12.66
C GLU A 649 -16.88 -30.84 -11.80
N LYS A 650 -15.65 -31.29 -11.52
CA LYS A 650 -15.38 -32.54 -10.80
C LYS A 650 -15.45 -32.41 -9.28
N LYS A 651 -15.75 -31.21 -8.77
CA LYS A 651 -15.80 -30.90 -7.33
C LYS A 651 -14.54 -31.32 -6.57
N ILE A 652 -13.38 -31.15 -7.21
CA ILE A 652 -12.07 -31.50 -6.64
C ILE A 652 -11.74 -30.51 -5.52
N ARG A 653 -11.27 -31.03 -4.38
CA ARG A 653 -10.86 -30.24 -3.21
C ARG A 653 -9.34 -30.33 -3.00
N PRO A 654 -8.57 -29.26 -3.23
CA PRO A 654 -7.15 -29.23 -2.92
C PRO A 654 -6.89 -29.61 -1.45
N ILE A 655 -5.90 -30.46 -1.22
CA ILE A 655 -5.58 -30.93 0.12
C ILE A 655 -4.79 -29.86 0.88
N VAL A 656 -5.38 -29.34 1.95
CA VAL A 656 -4.72 -28.44 2.91
C VAL A 656 -4.17 -29.26 4.07
N SER A 657 -2.86 -29.19 4.30
CA SER A 657 -2.17 -29.93 5.36
C SER A 657 -2.29 -29.23 6.71
N ARG A 658 -2.15 -27.90 6.73
CA ARG A 658 -2.17 -27.08 7.93
C ARG A 658 -2.44 -25.63 7.55
N THR A 659 -3.20 -24.93 8.38
CA THR A 659 -3.41 -23.48 8.26
C THR A 659 -2.82 -22.73 9.45
N VAL A 660 -2.39 -21.50 9.20
CA VAL A 660 -2.07 -20.49 10.22
C VAL A 660 -2.93 -19.28 9.93
N LYS A 661 -3.38 -18.62 11.01
CA LYS A 661 -4.28 -17.48 10.93
C LYS A 661 -3.56 -16.15 11.18
N GLY A 662 -3.89 -15.15 10.37
CA GLY A 662 -3.42 -13.77 10.44
C GLY A 662 -2.11 -13.53 9.70
N LEU A 663 -2.07 -12.50 8.84
CA LEU A 663 -0.82 -12.05 8.20
C LEU A 663 0.19 -11.48 9.21
N THR A 664 -0.28 -10.96 10.34
CA THR A 664 0.57 -10.44 11.41
C THR A 664 1.24 -11.55 12.24
N ASN A 665 0.82 -12.82 12.08
CA ASN A 665 1.36 -13.96 12.81
C ASN A 665 2.63 -14.51 12.14
N LEU A 666 3.70 -13.72 12.10
CA LEU A 666 4.95 -14.09 11.44
C LEU A 666 5.57 -15.38 12.00
N GLU A 667 5.48 -15.61 13.31
CA GLU A 667 6.00 -16.83 13.94
C GLU A 667 5.23 -18.09 13.48
N GLY A 668 3.90 -18.00 13.45
CA GLY A 668 3.06 -19.07 12.93
C GLY A 668 3.37 -19.35 11.46
N ILE A 669 3.50 -18.31 10.64
CA ILE A 669 3.83 -18.44 9.22
C ILE A 669 5.23 -19.06 9.04
N ASP A 670 6.22 -18.65 9.84
CA ASP A 670 7.55 -19.25 9.85
C ASP A 670 7.51 -20.74 10.23
N SER A 671 6.61 -21.15 11.13
CA SER A 671 6.40 -22.56 11.46
C SER A 671 5.91 -23.40 10.28
N LEU A 672 5.19 -22.81 9.32
CA LEU A 672 4.82 -23.49 8.07
C LEU A 672 6.05 -23.74 7.18
N PHE A 673 7.00 -22.80 7.13
CA PHE A 673 8.26 -23.02 6.40
C PHE A 673 9.09 -24.15 7.03
N LYS A 674 9.10 -24.25 8.37
CA LYS A 674 9.74 -25.36 9.09
C LYS A 674 9.09 -26.71 8.78
N ASP A 675 7.75 -26.77 8.71
CA ASP A 675 7.04 -27.98 8.29
C ASP A 675 7.40 -28.39 6.86
N MET A 676 7.49 -27.40 5.96
CA MET A 676 7.88 -27.61 4.56
C MET A 676 9.31 -28.13 4.41
N GLU A 677 10.25 -27.55 5.15
CA GLU A 677 11.64 -27.99 5.19
C GLU A 677 11.75 -29.44 5.67
N ALA A 678 11.01 -29.79 6.73
CA ALA A 678 11.00 -31.14 7.28
C ALA A 678 10.22 -32.16 6.43
N GLY A 679 9.53 -31.72 5.38
CA GLY A 679 8.72 -32.60 4.52
C GLY A 679 7.53 -33.26 5.25
N LYS A 680 7.07 -32.69 6.36
CA LYS A 680 6.01 -33.27 7.21
C LYS A 680 4.61 -33.13 6.63
N GLN A 681 4.43 -32.21 5.69
CA GLN A 681 3.14 -31.90 5.11
C GLN A 681 2.60 -33.02 4.20
N PHE A 682 1.28 -33.10 4.13
CA PHE A 682 0.54 -33.83 3.11
C PHE A 682 -0.46 -32.87 2.48
N GLY A 683 -0.05 -32.24 1.38
CA GLY A 683 -0.79 -31.13 0.76
C GLY A 683 -0.15 -29.77 1.04
N LYS A 684 -0.98 -28.72 0.96
CA LYS A 684 -0.54 -27.32 0.98
C LYS A 684 -0.59 -26.73 2.39
N LEU A 685 0.34 -25.81 2.65
CA LEU A 685 0.40 -25.04 3.88
C LEU A 685 -0.13 -23.64 3.57
N VAL A 686 -1.09 -23.17 4.36
CA VAL A 686 -1.89 -22.00 4.01
C VAL A 686 -1.88 -20.98 5.14
N VAL A 687 -1.81 -19.71 4.78
CA VAL A 687 -2.05 -18.58 5.67
C VAL A 687 -3.46 -18.07 5.37
N GLU A 688 -4.37 -18.16 6.34
CA GLU A 688 -5.70 -17.57 6.27
C GLU A 688 -5.67 -16.22 6.98
N PHE A 689 -6.16 -15.16 6.35
CA PHE A 689 -5.93 -13.81 6.88
C PHE A 689 -6.89 -13.45 8.01
N ASN A 690 -7.97 -14.23 8.20
CA ASN A 690 -9.12 -14.02 9.10
C ASN A 690 -9.89 -12.70 8.82
N ASP A 691 -11.19 -12.55 9.11
CA ASP A 691 -12.08 -13.26 10.04
C ASP A 691 -12.83 -14.48 9.50
N SER A 692 -12.97 -15.51 10.33
CA SER A 692 -13.99 -16.54 10.16
C SER A 692 -15.40 -15.96 10.36
N THR A 693 -16.18 -15.84 9.27
CA THR A 693 -17.65 -16.02 9.21
C THR A 693 -18.09 -16.00 7.72
N ALA A 694 -17.68 -16.99 6.95
CA ALA A 694 -18.32 -17.26 5.66
C ALA A 694 -19.59 -18.08 5.92
N ALA A 695 -20.71 -17.40 6.12
CA ALA A 695 -22.01 -18.02 5.87
C ALA A 695 -22.18 -18.12 4.35
N SER A 696 -22.35 -19.33 3.84
CA SER A 696 -22.77 -19.59 2.46
C SER A 696 -23.90 -18.64 2.06
N PRO A 697 -23.90 -18.07 0.84
CA PRO A 697 -25.07 -17.39 0.34
C PRO A 697 -26.19 -18.43 0.22
N SER A 698 -27.16 -18.34 1.11
CA SER A 698 -28.39 -19.09 1.02
C SER A 698 -29.11 -18.68 -0.26
N LYS A 699 -29.51 -19.69 -1.03
CA LYS A 699 -30.44 -19.59 -2.16
C LYS A 699 -31.56 -18.58 -1.84
N LEU A 700 -31.73 -17.60 -2.72
CA LEU A 700 -33.00 -17.10 -3.21
C LEU A 700 -32.78 -16.62 -4.64
#